data_AF-A0A7X7T614-F1
#
_entry.id   AF-A0A7X7T614-F1
#
_cell.length_a   1.000
_cell.length_b   1.000
_cell.length_c   1.000
_cell.angle_alpha   90.00
_cell.angle_beta   90.00
_cell.angle_gamma   90.00
#
_symmetry.space_group_name_H-M   'P 1'
#
loop_
_entity.id
_entity.type
_entity.pdbx_description
1 polymer ?
#
loop_
_entity_poly.entity_id
_entity_poly.type
_entity_poly.pdbx_seq_one_letter_code
_entity_poly.pdbx_strand_id
1 'polypeptide(L)'
;MSAHHRHCTMLKVVLTVLSLAAAAPLAAENSAEPLAATALNPNPPSSPVRLVFVHHSTGEAWLGDDYGRLGLALRDNSYFVSDTNYGWSAGGDSIGDRTDIGHWWEWFAGPNRDVVMAALFAEGRQHSEYSRLASAPGGSNEIIMFKSCFPNSQLRGSPTSPPTTGANPLRGQDAYSEHHTVANAKGIYNDILATFAAHPDKLFVVVTAPPLRFSDTDATAAANARAFNTWLVHDWLANYPGRNVFVLDFFNVLTTNGGNANTNDLGRTTGNHHRYRNGTIEHITTQGGNTLAYPTGDSHPSAAGDLKATGELVPLLNIAYHCWKGTGGCPGGAIPCSLTCSATVPTSAPVGAAVTFQSQATATGCTGTTSFRWSFGDGSTPATSQNTSHVFSTPGSFTWTLTVQNGTSNCNRTGSITVTGQSPSSHVVRRRLDRVPPVTGARLQPSDFSYLGAFRLPDRADGAPDQATWEYGGEGLAYRPSGDPAGGSDGFPGSLVGTGLDQVNLVSEISIPAPVVSASKNPDDLPTATTLQPFADIRGSLFTPFVELPRVGLCVLSDVQTGEKLHLAWGQHFQEDEEVRIPSHGWCNLTLSSPATQGAWWIGNYSLYAVNGYLMEIPDAWATAHVGGRRLGTGRFRDGGWSGMGPSLYAYAPWLSGNPPPAGTRLNAVPLLQYDSTLDGTPPSGPGTLNGYHDSDEWEGGAWITTPSGKSAVVFAGTKGTGAYWWYGWADPTGTGTPCVEMEPGGVPICFRADGSPCPPELVRECVGHDYARGFWSSTKSARLILYDPDDFVRVVRGEMQANEPQPYAHLDLDPQLFLPDPPEDAEVLGTGAQRRFRIGEIAYDRMRGHLFILERFADGAKPIVHVWKVQ
;
A
#
# COMPACT_ATOMS: atom_id res chain seq x y z
N MET A 1 -29.39 39.20 39.09
CA MET A 1 -30.58 38.61 39.75
C MET A 1 -31.24 37.63 38.76
N SER A 2 -32.27 36.88 39.19
CA SER A 2 -32.81 35.70 38.48
C SER A 2 -33.84 36.04 37.37
N ALA A 3 -33.92 35.17 36.33
CA ALA A 3 -35.06 34.94 35.40
C ALA A 3 -35.52 36.17 34.53
N HIS A 4 -36.33 36.14 33.44
CA HIS A 4 -36.88 35.16 32.45
C HIS A 4 -37.58 35.97 31.29
N HIS A 5 -38.16 35.50 30.16
CA HIS A 5 -38.50 34.17 29.59
C HIS A 5 -38.64 34.19 28.03
N ARG A 6 -39.34 33.17 27.47
CA ARG A 6 -40.01 32.95 26.14
C ARG A 6 -40.71 34.17 25.48
N HIS A 7 -41.16 34.24 24.20
CA HIS A 7 -41.20 33.36 22.97
C HIS A 7 -41.59 34.19 21.67
N CYS A 8 -41.36 33.63 20.45
CA CYS A 8 -42.12 33.64 19.13
C CYS A 8 -43.10 34.79 18.67
N THR A 9 -43.43 35.13 17.39
CA THR A 9 -43.13 34.68 15.97
C THR A 9 -43.74 35.59 14.85
N MET A 10 -43.17 35.63 13.60
CA MET A 10 -43.80 35.86 12.23
C MET A 10 -44.49 37.22 11.83
N LEU A 11 -44.87 37.61 10.57
CA LEU A 11 -44.47 37.48 9.11
C LEU A 11 -45.40 38.46 8.25
N LYS A 12 -45.51 38.73 6.91
CA LYS A 12 -44.99 38.37 5.53
C LYS A 12 -45.45 39.45 4.46
N VAL A 13 -45.19 39.28 3.13
CA VAL A 13 -45.92 39.85 1.90
C VAL A 13 -45.64 41.34 1.47
N VAL A 14 -45.87 41.92 0.24
CA VAL A 14 -45.76 41.64 -1.26
C VAL A 14 -46.14 42.97 -2.06
N LEU A 15 -46.00 43.35 -3.37
CA LEU A 15 -45.72 42.78 -4.74
C LEU A 15 -44.81 43.66 -5.69
N THR A 16 -45.23 44.16 -6.89
CA THR A 16 -44.32 44.42 -8.07
C THR A 16 -44.82 45.34 -9.25
N VAL A 17 -43.91 46.01 -10.01
CA VAL A 17 -44.00 46.49 -11.45
C VAL A 17 -42.65 47.15 -11.95
N LEU A 18 -42.43 47.66 -13.21
CA LEU A 18 -41.95 46.99 -14.47
C LEU A 18 -41.63 48.02 -15.63
N SER A 19 -40.47 47.96 -16.34
CA SER A 19 -40.17 48.65 -17.67
C SER A 19 -38.82 48.23 -18.37
N LEU A 20 -38.46 48.78 -19.57
CA LEU A 20 -37.42 48.29 -20.54
C LEU A 20 -36.33 49.32 -20.99
N ALA A 21 -35.13 48.87 -21.48
CA ALA A 21 -34.57 49.17 -22.84
C ALA A 21 -33.05 48.83 -23.09
N ALA A 22 -32.74 48.33 -24.31
CA ALA A 22 -31.46 48.38 -25.10
C ALA A 22 -30.15 47.74 -24.55
N ALA A 23 -29.13 47.57 -25.43
CA ALA A 23 -27.98 46.66 -25.20
C ALA A 23 -26.60 47.14 -25.75
N ALA A 24 -25.53 46.55 -25.17
CA ALA A 24 -24.12 46.61 -25.59
C ALA A 24 -23.45 45.23 -25.30
N PRO A 25 -22.24 44.90 -25.80
CA PRO A 25 -21.85 43.50 -26.05
C PRO A 25 -21.37 42.70 -24.82
N LEU A 26 -21.36 41.37 -24.98
CA LEU A 26 -20.87 40.43 -23.97
C LEU A 26 -19.36 40.55 -23.75
N ALA A 27 -18.95 40.76 -22.51
CA ALA A 27 -17.70 40.22 -21.98
C ALA A 27 -18.05 39.03 -21.07
N ALA A 28 -17.55 37.84 -21.38
CA ALA A 28 -17.78 36.64 -20.60
C ALA A 28 -16.56 36.36 -19.72
N GLU A 29 -16.58 36.83 -18.47
CA GLU A 29 -15.61 36.42 -17.46
C GLU A 29 -16.20 35.34 -16.56
N ASN A 30 -15.51 34.20 -16.48
CA ASN A 30 -15.81 33.15 -15.53
C ASN A 30 -15.30 33.55 -14.14
N SER A 31 -16.21 33.91 -13.24
CA SER A 31 -15.96 34.00 -11.80
C SER A 31 -16.93 33.10 -11.03
N ALA A 32 -16.68 31.79 -11.09
CA ALA A 32 -17.30 30.85 -10.16
C ALA A 32 -16.68 31.09 -8.77
N GLU A 33 -17.40 31.78 -7.88
CA GLU A 33 -16.97 31.92 -6.49
C GLU A 33 -16.85 30.55 -5.80
N PRO A 34 -15.89 30.36 -4.90
CA PRO A 34 -15.74 29.11 -4.17
C PRO A 34 -16.97 28.85 -3.29
N LEU A 35 -17.50 27.63 -3.37
CA LEU A 35 -18.59 27.16 -2.51
C LEU A 35 -18.24 27.37 -1.02
N ALA A 36 -18.91 28.31 -0.38
CA ALA A 36 -18.74 28.58 1.04
C ALA A 36 -19.02 27.31 1.87
N ALA A 37 -18.10 26.96 2.76
CA ALA A 37 -18.23 25.77 3.61
C ALA A 37 -19.50 25.86 4.47
N THR A 38 -20.35 24.84 4.40
CA THR A 38 -21.59 24.77 5.18
C THR A 38 -21.27 24.80 6.68
N ALA A 39 -21.94 25.67 7.44
CA ALA A 39 -21.74 25.78 8.88
C ALA A 39 -22.21 24.52 9.63
N LEU A 40 -21.53 24.18 10.73
CA LEU A 40 -21.94 23.10 11.63
C LEU A 40 -23.35 23.34 12.17
N ASN A 41 -24.17 22.29 12.26
CA ASN A 41 -25.57 22.39 12.70
C ASN A 41 -25.81 21.59 14.00
N PRO A 42 -25.83 22.25 15.17
CA PRO A 42 -26.03 21.61 16.48
C PRO A 42 -27.49 21.43 16.89
N ASN A 43 -28.44 21.79 16.02
CA ASN A 43 -29.88 21.78 16.34
C ASN A 43 -30.46 20.35 16.26
N PRO A 44 -31.59 20.06 16.95
CA PRO A 44 -32.29 18.80 16.79
C PRO A 44 -32.68 18.50 15.33
N PRO A 45 -32.72 17.23 14.92
CA PRO A 45 -33.44 16.78 13.72
C PRO A 45 -34.85 17.39 13.64
N SER A 46 -35.23 17.84 12.45
CA SER A 46 -36.53 18.49 12.17
C SER A 46 -37.74 17.53 12.19
N SER A 47 -37.49 16.23 12.32
CA SER A 47 -38.47 15.15 12.45
C SER A 47 -37.91 14.07 13.38
N PRO A 48 -38.76 13.28 14.08
CA PRO A 48 -38.26 12.22 14.94
C PRO A 48 -37.40 11.18 14.20
N VAL A 49 -36.22 10.87 14.76
CA VAL A 49 -35.23 9.91 14.22
C VAL A 49 -35.15 8.70 15.14
N ARG A 50 -35.07 7.48 14.59
CA ARG A 50 -34.85 6.26 15.39
C ARG A 50 -33.38 6.06 15.75
N LEU A 51 -33.09 5.89 17.04
CA LEU A 51 -31.76 5.60 17.57
C LEU A 51 -31.79 4.31 18.40
N VAL A 52 -30.76 3.48 18.29
CA VAL A 52 -30.46 2.42 19.27
C VAL A 52 -29.16 2.75 20.00
N PHE A 53 -29.18 2.65 21.34
CA PHE A 53 -27.99 2.79 22.18
C PHE A 53 -27.58 1.42 22.74
N VAL A 54 -26.45 0.89 22.28
CA VAL A 54 -25.86 -0.36 22.77
C VAL A 54 -24.95 -0.05 23.95
N HIS A 55 -25.33 -0.45 25.14
CA HIS A 55 -24.61 -0.11 26.36
C HIS A 55 -24.67 -1.22 27.42
N HIS A 56 -23.94 -1.00 28.51
CA HIS A 56 -24.11 -1.68 29.79
C HIS A 56 -23.69 -0.74 30.93
N SER A 57 -24.10 -1.07 32.16
CA SER A 57 -23.66 -0.44 33.42
C SER A 57 -23.74 1.10 33.38
N THR A 58 -22.63 1.80 33.14
CA THR A 58 -22.58 3.28 33.05
C THR A 58 -23.50 3.90 31.99
N GLY A 59 -24.05 3.13 31.05
CA GLY A 59 -25.01 3.64 30.06
C GLY A 59 -26.42 3.81 30.63
N GLU A 60 -26.81 2.92 31.54
CA GLU A 60 -28.08 2.96 32.26
C GLU A 60 -28.14 4.17 33.21
N ALA A 61 -27.06 4.39 33.97
CA ALA A 61 -26.86 5.59 34.77
C ALA A 61 -26.89 6.88 33.92
N TRP A 62 -26.25 6.85 32.74
CA TRP A 62 -26.22 8.02 31.86
C TRP A 62 -27.60 8.31 31.25
N LEU A 63 -28.38 7.28 30.88
CA LEU A 63 -29.75 7.40 30.37
C LEU A 63 -30.73 7.98 31.40
N GLY A 64 -30.66 7.52 32.66
CA GLY A 64 -31.68 7.70 33.69
C GLY A 64 -32.08 9.15 33.99
N ASP A 65 -33.39 9.38 34.16
CA ASP A 65 -34.03 10.70 34.27
C ASP A 65 -33.61 11.53 35.50
N ASP A 66 -33.25 10.85 36.59
CA ASP A 66 -32.79 11.42 37.86
C ASP A 66 -31.25 11.37 38.03
N TYR A 67 -30.51 10.91 36.99
CA TYR A 67 -29.05 10.75 37.05
C TYR A 67 -28.35 11.50 35.89
N GLY A 68 -27.94 10.81 34.82
CA GLY A 68 -27.24 11.42 33.69
C GLY A 68 -28.13 12.14 32.67
N ARG A 69 -29.43 11.81 32.64
CA ARG A 69 -30.49 12.48 31.87
C ARG A 69 -30.31 12.46 30.36
N LEU A 70 -29.50 11.54 29.82
CA LEU A 70 -29.33 11.38 28.38
C LEU A 70 -30.65 11.01 27.69
N GLY A 71 -31.50 10.18 28.29
CA GLY A 71 -32.82 9.82 27.73
C GLY A 71 -33.69 11.06 27.50
N LEU A 72 -33.82 11.89 28.55
CA LEU A 72 -34.50 13.19 28.48
C LEU A 72 -33.91 14.11 27.39
N ALA A 73 -32.58 14.24 27.34
CA ALA A 73 -31.92 15.11 26.38
C ALA A 73 -32.10 14.62 24.94
N LEU A 74 -32.00 13.31 24.68
CA LEU A 74 -32.20 12.72 23.37
C LEU A 74 -33.67 12.85 22.92
N ARG A 75 -34.64 12.60 23.82
CA ARG A 75 -36.07 12.86 23.59
C ARG A 75 -36.32 14.31 23.15
N ASP A 76 -35.75 15.26 23.89
CA ASP A 76 -35.92 16.69 23.66
C ASP A 76 -35.11 17.19 22.43
N ASN A 77 -34.23 16.34 21.88
CA ASN A 77 -33.54 16.50 20.61
C ASN A 77 -34.10 15.59 19.49
N SER A 78 -35.41 15.30 19.49
CA SER A 78 -36.09 14.54 18.43
C SER A 78 -35.65 13.07 18.24
N TYR A 79 -34.92 12.44 19.17
CA TYR A 79 -34.55 11.03 19.04
C TYR A 79 -35.56 10.10 19.74
N PHE A 80 -36.11 9.14 18.99
CA PHE A 80 -36.78 7.98 19.56
C PHE A 80 -35.71 6.94 19.91
N VAL A 81 -35.33 6.91 21.19
CA VAL A 81 -34.26 6.05 21.71
C VAL A 81 -34.82 4.69 22.09
N SER A 82 -34.34 3.65 21.42
CA SER A 82 -34.28 2.28 21.95
C SER A 82 -32.87 2.02 22.49
N ASP A 83 -32.70 0.96 23.28
CA ASP A 83 -31.41 0.58 23.83
C ASP A 83 -31.24 -0.95 23.88
N THR A 84 -30.05 -1.40 24.26
CA THR A 84 -29.76 -2.79 24.65
C THR A 84 -28.90 -2.74 25.92
N ASN A 85 -29.15 -3.64 26.86
CA ASN A 85 -28.42 -3.76 28.14
C ASN A 85 -28.23 -5.26 28.48
N TYR A 86 -27.88 -5.60 29.73
CA TYR A 86 -27.74 -6.96 30.24
C TYR A 86 -28.88 -7.90 29.81
N GLY A 87 -28.54 -9.14 29.44
CA GLY A 87 -29.50 -10.15 28.98
C GLY A 87 -30.08 -9.94 27.57
N TRP A 88 -29.74 -8.83 26.88
CA TRP A 88 -30.17 -8.63 25.50
C TRP A 88 -29.52 -9.65 24.56
N SER A 89 -30.32 -10.23 23.67
CA SER A 89 -29.91 -11.37 22.84
C SER A 89 -30.37 -11.26 21.39
N ALA A 90 -29.49 -11.69 20.49
CA ALA A 90 -29.74 -11.82 19.06
C ALA A 90 -29.18 -13.17 18.58
N GLY A 91 -29.97 -13.97 17.87
CA GLY A 91 -29.58 -15.32 17.41
C GLY A 91 -29.62 -16.43 18.48
N GLY A 92 -29.64 -16.08 19.77
CA GLY A 92 -29.76 -17.02 20.89
C GLY A 92 -28.77 -16.74 22.03
N ASP A 93 -27.68 -16.03 21.73
CA ASP A 93 -26.64 -15.68 22.69
C ASP A 93 -26.94 -14.34 23.40
N SER A 94 -26.53 -14.23 24.67
CA SER A 94 -26.69 -13.03 25.52
C SER A 94 -25.64 -11.95 25.19
N ILE A 95 -25.62 -11.51 23.93
CA ILE A 95 -24.58 -10.61 23.40
C ILE A 95 -24.58 -9.22 24.07
N GLY A 96 -25.71 -8.78 24.66
CA GLY A 96 -25.80 -7.53 25.43
C GLY A 96 -24.84 -7.46 26.63
N ASP A 97 -24.48 -8.61 27.21
CA ASP A 97 -23.51 -8.71 28.30
C ASP A 97 -22.05 -8.50 27.81
N ARG A 98 -21.83 -8.54 26.49
CA ARG A 98 -20.52 -8.61 25.83
C ARG A 98 -20.24 -7.32 25.05
N THR A 99 -19.97 -6.24 25.76
CA THR A 99 -19.85 -4.87 25.20
C THR A 99 -18.51 -4.19 25.53
N ASP A 100 -17.47 -4.98 25.80
CA ASP A 100 -16.08 -4.53 25.87
C ASP A 100 -15.46 -4.38 24.47
N ILE A 101 -14.30 -3.72 24.37
CA ILE A 101 -13.68 -3.36 23.08
C ILE A 101 -13.43 -4.58 22.20
N GLY A 102 -12.94 -5.68 22.76
CA GLY A 102 -12.72 -6.93 22.03
C GLY A 102 -14.00 -7.57 21.48
N HIS A 103 -15.11 -7.42 22.21
CA HIS A 103 -16.41 -7.93 21.81
C HIS A 103 -17.03 -7.17 20.63
N TRP A 104 -16.69 -5.90 20.35
CA TRP A 104 -17.23 -5.18 19.17
C TRP A 104 -16.93 -5.85 17.84
N TRP A 105 -15.87 -6.66 17.77
CA TRP A 105 -15.65 -7.54 16.63
C TRP A 105 -16.83 -8.49 16.40
N GLU A 106 -17.38 -9.12 17.44
CA GLU A 106 -18.51 -10.06 17.31
C GLU A 106 -19.80 -9.38 16.86
N TRP A 107 -20.07 -8.17 17.36
CA TRP A 107 -21.24 -7.37 16.98
C TRP A 107 -21.21 -6.94 15.50
N PHE A 108 -20.05 -6.53 15.00
CA PHE A 108 -19.96 -5.79 13.73
C PHE A 108 -19.11 -6.45 12.64
N ALA A 109 -18.17 -7.34 12.95
CA ALA A 109 -17.24 -7.93 11.97
C ALA A 109 -17.24 -9.48 11.94
N GLY A 110 -17.63 -10.12 13.04
CA GLY A 110 -17.62 -11.58 13.23
C GLY A 110 -18.72 -12.33 12.47
N PRO A 111 -18.77 -13.67 12.61
CA PRO A 111 -19.66 -14.52 11.82
C PRO A 111 -21.15 -14.22 12.04
N ASN A 112 -21.54 -13.78 13.25
CA ASN A 112 -22.93 -13.49 13.60
C ASN A 112 -23.34 -12.02 13.33
N ARG A 113 -22.43 -11.16 12.84
CA ARG A 113 -22.65 -9.71 12.70
C ARG A 113 -23.96 -9.36 11.98
N ASP A 114 -24.32 -10.10 10.93
CA ASP A 114 -25.46 -9.77 10.07
C ASP A 114 -26.79 -10.03 10.80
N VAL A 115 -26.82 -11.02 11.70
CA VAL A 115 -27.96 -11.31 12.60
C VAL A 115 -28.07 -10.25 13.69
N VAL A 116 -26.94 -9.88 14.29
CA VAL A 116 -26.87 -8.85 15.34
C VAL A 116 -27.29 -7.48 14.80
N MET A 117 -26.77 -7.09 13.64
CA MET A 117 -27.10 -5.85 12.94
C MET A 117 -28.58 -5.81 12.52
N ALA A 118 -29.14 -6.90 12.00
CA ALA A 118 -30.58 -6.97 11.70
C ALA A 118 -31.45 -6.79 12.96
N ALA A 119 -31.04 -7.36 14.10
CA ALA A 119 -31.71 -7.17 15.38
C ALA A 119 -31.59 -5.71 15.88
N LEU A 120 -30.40 -5.11 15.82
CA LEU A 120 -30.17 -3.71 16.17
C LEU A 120 -30.96 -2.73 15.30
N PHE A 121 -31.13 -3.02 14.00
CA PHE A 121 -31.97 -2.21 13.13
C PHE A 121 -33.47 -2.33 13.46
N ALA A 122 -33.91 -3.46 14.01
CA ALA A 122 -35.31 -3.71 14.34
C ALA A 122 -35.72 -3.20 15.74
N GLU A 123 -34.81 -3.23 16.73
CA GLU A 123 -35.12 -2.99 18.14
C GLU A 123 -35.83 -1.65 18.39
N GLY A 124 -36.87 -1.67 19.23
CA GLY A 124 -37.72 -0.53 19.55
C GLY A 124 -38.21 -0.51 20.99
N ARG A 125 -37.82 -1.49 21.82
CA ARG A 125 -38.13 -1.54 23.25
C ARG A 125 -37.26 -0.55 24.05
N GLN A 126 -37.41 -0.60 25.37
CA GLN A 126 -36.44 -0.11 26.34
C GLN A 126 -36.03 -1.31 27.20
N HIS A 127 -34.75 -1.41 27.53
CA HIS A 127 -34.19 -2.42 28.42
C HIS A 127 -33.62 -1.79 29.71
N SER A 128 -33.56 -0.45 29.77
CA SER A 128 -33.36 0.37 30.97
C SER A 128 -34.49 1.39 31.20
N GLU A 129 -34.62 1.92 32.41
CA GLU A 129 -35.66 2.90 32.78
C GLU A 129 -35.22 4.36 32.50
N TYR A 130 -35.86 5.01 31.52
CA TYR A 130 -35.65 6.41 31.14
C TYR A 130 -36.82 6.98 30.32
N SER A 131 -36.98 8.31 30.31
CA SER A 131 -37.91 9.01 29.42
C SER A 131 -37.44 9.00 27.98
N ARG A 132 -38.35 8.67 27.05
CA ARG A 132 -38.14 8.83 25.60
C ARG A 132 -39.36 9.41 24.89
N LEU A 133 -39.32 9.54 23.56
CA LEU A 133 -40.48 9.92 22.77
C LEU A 133 -41.57 8.83 22.85
N ALA A 134 -42.82 9.22 23.11
CA ALA A 134 -43.91 8.28 23.38
C ALA A 134 -44.37 7.44 22.18
N SER A 135 -44.00 7.82 20.95
CA SER A 135 -44.35 7.13 19.72
C SER A 135 -43.12 6.94 18.85
N ALA A 136 -42.91 5.72 18.34
CA ALA A 136 -41.88 5.43 17.36
C ALA A 136 -42.24 6.01 15.99
N PRO A 137 -41.34 6.73 15.30
CA PRO A 137 -41.48 6.95 13.87
C PRO A 137 -41.28 5.63 13.10
N GLY A 138 -41.74 5.59 11.84
CA GLY A 138 -41.60 4.40 10.98
C GLY A 138 -40.16 4.13 10.54
N GLY A 139 -39.92 2.94 9.99
CA GLY A 139 -38.60 2.50 9.54
C GLY A 139 -37.81 1.74 10.61
N SER A 140 -36.55 1.43 10.32
CA SER A 140 -35.57 0.83 11.23
C SER A 140 -34.77 1.90 11.98
N ASN A 141 -33.97 1.49 12.97
CA ASN A 141 -33.03 2.42 13.61
C ASN A 141 -32.06 3.01 12.57
N GLU A 142 -31.89 4.32 12.62
CA GLU A 142 -31.05 5.12 11.72
C GLU A 142 -29.68 5.42 12.33
N ILE A 143 -29.65 5.59 13.65
CA ILE A 143 -28.44 5.83 14.44
C ILE A 143 -28.16 4.61 15.33
N ILE A 144 -26.95 4.06 15.23
CA ILE A 144 -26.44 2.97 16.05
C ILE A 144 -25.35 3.57 16.92
N MET A 145 -25.71 3.97 18.14
CA MET A 145 -24.80 4.52 19.14
C MET A 145 -24.33 3.37 20.04
N PHE A 146 -23.04 3.25 20.33
CA PHE A 146 -22.54 2.15 21.17
C PHE A 146 -21.38 2.55 22.08
N LYS A 147 -21.28 1.92 23.25
CA LYS A 147 -20.24 2.21 24.25
C LYS A 147 -19.81 1.00 25.08
N SER A 148 -18.57 1.02 25.54
CA SER A 148 -18.06 0.10 26.57
C SER A 148 -18.11 0.72 27.98
N CYS A 149 -17.81 -0.05 29.03
CA CYS A 149 -17.73 0.46 30.41
C CYS A 149 -16.27 0.70 30.87
N PHE A 150 -16.07 1.29 32.05
CA PHE A 150 -14.77 1.75 32.55
C PHE A 150 -13.61 0.73 32.57
N PRO A 151 -13.79 -0.61 32.70
CA PRO A 151 -12.65 -1.55 32.67
C PRO A 151 -11.85 -1.46 31.36
N ASN A 152 -12.50 -1.07 30.27
CA ASN A 152 -11.90 -0.89 28.95
C ASN A 152 -10.86 0.24 28.91
N SER A 153 -10.82 1.10 29.93
CA SER A 153 -9.81 2.15 30.08
C SER A 153 -8.52 1.64 30.76
N GLN A 154 -8.45 0.37 31.19
CA GLN A 154 -7.21 -0.26 31.70
C GLN A 154 -6.31 -0.79 30.55
N LEU A 155 -6.08 0.06 29.54
CA LEU A 155 -5.36 -0.32 28.31
C LEU A 155 -3.86 -0.54 28.55
N ARG A 156 -3.35 -1.71 28.16
CA ARG A 156 -1.94 -2.09 28.27
C ARG A 156 -1.15 -1.73 27.00
N GLY A 157 0.16 -1.95 27.02
CA GLY A 157 1.06 -1.61 25.89
C GLY A 157 1.49 -0.14 25.89
N SER A 158 1.79 0.41 24.70
CA SER A 158 2.27 1.78 24.51
C SER A 158 1.21 2.68 23.87
N PRO A 159 1.12 3.98 24.22
CA PRO A 159 0.14 4.90 23.64
C PRO A 159 0.37 5.12 22.13
N THR A 160 1.63 5.04 21.69
CA THR A 160 2.05 5.23 20.29
C THR A 160 1.91 3.98 19.43
N SER A 161 1.59 2.80 20.00
CA SER A 161 1.50 1.57 19.22
C SER A 161 0.51 1.70 18.05
N PRO A 162 0.87 1.22 16.84
CA PRO A 162 -0.03 1.22 15.69
C PRO A 162 -1.19 0.22 15.91
N PRO A 163 -2.27 0.30 15.12
CA PRO A 163 -3.31 -0.72 15.12
C PRO A 163 -2.76 -2.09 14.72
N THR A 164 -3.15 -3.14 15.45
CA THR A 164 -2.88 -4.54 15.05
C THR A 164 -3.59 -4.86 13.74
N THR A 165 -2.91 -5.54 12.82
CA THR A 165 -3.42 -5.93 11.50
C THR A 165 -3.44 -7.46 11.34
N GLY A 166 -4.36 -7.99 10.52
CA GLY A 166 -4.44 -9.43 10.26
C GLY A 166 -5.11 -10.18 11.42
N ALA A 167 -4.34 -10.97 12.16
CA ALA A 167 -4.82 -11.68 13.35
C ALA A 167 -4.78 -10.78 14.59
N ASN A 168 -5.93 -10.48 15.18
CA ASN A 168 -6.04 -9.68 16.40
C ASN A 168 -6.55 -10.56 17.56
N PRO A 169 -5.73 -10.85 18.59
CA PRO A 169 -6.09 -11.79 19.65
C PRO A 169 -7.08 -11.22 20.68
N LEU A 170 -7.43 -9.93 20.59
CA LEU A 170 -8.48 -9.30 21.40
C LEU A 170 -9.91 -9.58 20.87
N ARG A 171 -10.06 -10.18 19.67
CA ARG A 171 -11.38 -10.46 19.07
C ARG A 171 -12.21 -11.39 19.95
N GLY A 172 -13.40 -10.94 20.35
CA GLY A 172 -14.31 -11.67 21.24
C GLY A 172 -13.85 -11.77 22.70
N GLN A 173 -12.83 -11.01 23.11
CA GLN A 173 -12.30 -11.00 24.48
C GLN A 173 -12.83 -9.80 25.28
N ASP A 174 -12.78 -9.92 26.61
CA ASP A 174 -13.12 -8.86 27.57
C ASP A 174 -11.94 -7.88 27.83
N ALA A 175 -12.21 -6.85 28.63
CA ALA A 175 -11.21 -5.84 29.03
C ALA A 175 -10.17 -6.34 30.06
N TYR A 176 -10.36 -7.52 30.65
CA TYR A 176 -9.43 -8.13 31.62
C TYR A 176 -8.38 -9.02 30.95
N SER A 177 -8.66 -9.48 29.73
CA SER A 177 -7.74 -10.18 28.83
C SER A 177 -6.35 -9.55 28.78
N GLU A 178 -5.30 -10.38 28.73
CA GLU A 178 -3.92 -9.89 28.55
C GLU A 178 -3.71 -9.19 27.21
N HIS A 179 -4.57 -9.48 26.23
CA HIS A 179 -4.55 -8.88 24.91
C HIS A 179 -5.20 -7.48 24.87
N HIS A 180 -5.75 -6.96 25.98
CA HIS A 180 -6.37 -5.63 26.05
C HIS A 180 -5.33 -4.50 26.03
N THR A 181 -4.73 -4.32 24.86
CA THR A 181 -3.65 -3.35 24.58
C THR A 181 -4.13 -2.25 23.64
N VAL A 182 -3.44 -1.10 23.66
CA VAL A 182 -3.69 0.01 22.71
C VAL A 182 -3.64 -0.47 21.26
N ALA A 183 -2.67 -1.32 20.90
CA ALA A 183 -2.52 -1.84 19.53
C ALA A 183 -3.73 -2.67 19.10
N ASN A 184 -4.13 -3.64 19.93
CA ASN A 184 -5.23 -4.55 19.64
C ASN A 184 -6.58 -3.82 19.68
N ALA A 185 -6.76 -2.88 20.61
CA ALA A 185 -7.96 -2.04 20.68
C ALA A 185 -8.14 -1.21 19.40
N LYS A 186 -7.09 -0.52 18.93
CA LYS A 186 -7.09 0.17 17.63
C LYS A 186 -7.38 -0.80 16.48
N GLY A 187 -6.87 -2.03 16.55
CA GLY A 187 -7.14 -3.10 15.61
C GLY A 187 -8.62 -3.49 15.52
N ILE A 188 -9.33 -3.64 16.65
CA ILE A 188 -10.78 -3.97 16.62
C ILE A 188 -11.58 -2.83 16.00
N TYR A 189 -11.26 -1.57 16.33
CA TYR A 189 -11.92 -0.42 15.73
C TYR A 189 -11.64 -0.31 14.22
N ASN A 190 -10.49 -0.79 13.72
CA ASN A 190 -10.27 -0.95 12.29
C ASN A 190 -11.09 -2.10 11.67
N ASP A 191 -11.19 -3.25 12.33
CA ASP A 191 -11.96 -4.42 11.84
C ASP A 191 -13.43 -4.06 11.53
N ILE A 192 -14.06 -3.21 12.35
CA ILE A 192 -15.49 -2.88 12.24
C ILE A 192 -15.82 -1.79 11.19
N LEU A 193 -14.82 -1.03 10.70
CA LEU A 193 -15.05 0.04 9.71
C LEU A 193 -15.59 -0.47 8.38
N ALA A 194 -15.24 -1.70 7.97
CA ALA A 194 -15.73 -2.29 6.72
C ALA A 194 -17.27 -2.43 6.71
N THR A 195 -17.84 -2.85 7.85
CA THR A 195 -19.29 -2.96 8.03
C THR A 195 -19.97 -1.59 8.08
N PHE A 196 -19.34 -0.59 8.70
CA PHE A 196 -19.89 0.78 8.73
C PHE A 196 -19.89 1.41 7.32
N ALA A 197 -18.86 1.14 6.51
CA ALA A 197 -18.80 1.56 5.11
C ALA A 197 -19.85 0.87 4.22
N ALA A 198 -20.22 -0.37 4.53
CA ALA A 198 -21.29 -1.11 3.86
C ALA A 198 -22.70 -0.61 4.19
N HIS A 199 -22.86 0.19 5.25
CA HIS A 199 -24.13 0.75 5.73
C HIS A 199 -24.17 2.29 5.70
N PRO A 200 -24.02 2.95 4.53
CA PRO A 200 -24.10 4.41 4.43
C PRO A 200 -25.50 4.97 4.77
N ASP A 201 -26.53 4.10 4.79
CA ASP A 201 -27.89 4.39 5.25
C ASP A 201 -28.05 4.41 6.79
N LYS A 202 -26.95 4.16 7.53
CA LYS A 202 -26.87 4.15 8.99
C LYS A 202 -25.74 5.05 9.50
N LEU A 203 -26.00 5.81 10.55
CA LEU A 203 -24.98 6.57 11.29
C LEU A 203 -24.52 5.77 12.52
N PHE A 204 -23.24 5.41 12.54
CA PHE A 204 -22.60 4.76 13.67
C PHE A 204 -21.94 5.80 14.58
N VAL A 205 -22.21 5.72 15.89
CA VAL A 205 -21.70 6.68 16.88
C VAL A 205 -20.98 5.92 17.98
N VAL A 206 -19.65 5.94 17.92
CA VAL A 206 -18.79 5.42 18.99
C VAL A 206 -18.84 6.39 20.16
N VAL A 207 -19.05 5.88 21.36
CA VAL A 207 -18.80 6.61 22.60
C VAL A 207 -17.62 5.96 23.30
N THR A 208 -16.59 6.74 23.63
CA THR A 208 -15.41 6.22 24.31
C THR A 208 -15.74 5.70 25.72
N ALA A 209 -14.98 4.71 26.21
CA ALA A 209 -15.21 4.16 27.54
C ALA A 209 -14.91 5.23 28.62
N PRO A 210 -15.71 5.35 29.70
CA PRO A 210 -15.42 6.29 30.78
C PRO A 210 -14.05 5.98 31.43
N PRO A 211 -13.38 7.00 32.01
CA PRO A 211 -12.08 6.81 32.63
C PRO A 211 -12.21 6.05 33.96
N LEU A 212 -11.13 5.35 34.35
CA LEU A 212 -10.99 4.77 35.68
C LEU A 212 -10.64 5.85 36.71
N ARG A 213 -11.12 5.73 37.95
CA ARG A 213 -10.67 6.59 39.06
C ARG A 213 -9.24 6.24 39.47
N PHE A 214 -8.54 7.17 40.09
CA PHE A 214 -7.11 7.07 40.43
C PHE A 214 -6.71 5.87 41.30
N SER A 215 -7.63 5.22 42.03
CA SER A 215 -7.33 3.99 42.80
C SER A 215 -7.43 2.70 41.99
N ASP A 216 -8.05 2.74 40.80
CA ASP A 216 -8.42 1.55 40.02
C ASP A 216 -7.55 1.42 38.75
N THR A 217 -6.62 2.36 38.52
CA THR A 217 -5.72 2.41 37.38
C THR A 217 -4.37 3.02 37.78
N ASP A 218 -3.31 2.64 37.08
CA ASP A 218 -2.01 3.29 37.14
C ASP A 218 -1.89 4.44 36.12
N ALA A 219 -0.81 5.22 36.22
CA ALA A 219 -0.60 6.37 35.34
C ALA A 219 -0.34 5.99 33.86
N THR A 220 0.20 4.79 33.59
CA THR A 220 0.50 4.30 32.24
C THR A 220 -0.78 3.86 31.54
N ALA A 221 -1.61 3.06 32.19
CA ALA A 221 -2.92 2.65 31.67
C ALA A 221 -3.85 3.85 31.42
N ALA A 222 -3.87 4.82 32.35
CA ALA A 222 -4.60 6.07 32.16
C ALA A 222 -4.08 6.88 30.95
N ALA A 223 -2.75 6.97 30.76
CA ALA A 223 -2.16 7.63 29.59
C ALA A 223 -2.43 6.88 28.26
N ASN A 224 -2.46 5.54 28.30
CA ASN A 224 -2.85 4.69 27.17
C ASN A 224 -4.31 4.94 26.76
N ALA A 225 -5.24 5.00 27.71
CA ALA A 225 -6.64 5.33 27.44
C ALA A 225 -6.80 6.76 26.87
N ARG A 226 -6.07 7.74 27.41
CA ARG A 226 -6.00 9.10 26.85
C ARG A 226 -5.57 9.10 25.38
N ALA A 227 -4.47 8.43 25.05
CA ALA A 227 -3.93 8.40 23.70
C ALA A 227 -4.85 7.63 22.73
N PHE A 228 -5.42 6.51 23.18
CA PHE A 228 -6.37 5.71 22.41
C PHE A 228 -7.65 6.48 22.05
N ASN A 229 -8.25 7.18 23.02
CA ASN A 229 -9.47 7.96 22.79
C ASN A 229 -9.19 9.23 21.95
N THR A 230 -8.01 9.84 22.10
CA THR A 230 -7.54 10.92 21.21
C THR A 230 -7.41 10.44 19.76
N TRP A 231 -6.85 9.25 19.55
CA TRP A 231 -6.71 8.61 18.24
C TRP A 231 -8.06 8.29 17.58
N LEU A 232 -9.05 7.83 18.36
CA LEU A 232 -10.41 7.62 17.85
C LEU A 232 -11.04 8.91 17.30
N VAL A 233 -10.84 10.06 17.98
CA VAL A 233 -11.42 11.35 17.57
C VAL A 233 -10.72 11.95 16.34
N HIS A 234 -9.40 11.84 16.24
CA HIS A 234 -8.60 12.57 15.25
C HIS A 234 -8.07 11.73 14.08
N ASP A 235 -7.67 10.48 14.32
CA ASP A 235 -6.84 9.72 13.38
C ASP A 235 -7.58 8.53 12.76
N TRP A 236 -8.41 7.83 13.53
CA TRP A 236 -9.07 6.57 13.13
C TRP A 236 -9.90 6.72 11.85
N LEU A 237 -10.62 7.84 11.70
CA LEU A 237 -11.47 8.12 10.55
C LEU A 237 -10.78 8.90 9.42
N ALA A 238 -9.47 9.19 9.52
CA ALA A 238 -8.76 10.06 8.57
C ALA A 238 -8.78 9.55 7.11
N ASN A 239 -8.92 8.24 6.91
CA ASN A 239 -9.05 7.60 5.59
C ASN A 239 -10.45 7.00 5.35
N TYR A 240 -11.43 7.27 6.21
CA TYR A 240 -12.77 6.71 6.10
C TYR A 240 -13.61 7.50 5.07
N PRO A 241 -14.16 6.87 4.01
CA PRO A 241 -14.78 7.60 2.90
C PRO A 241 -16.22 8.07 3.18
N GLY A 242 -16.86 7.56 4.23
CA GLY A 242 -18.25 7.87 4.57
C GLY A 242 -18.38 9.06 5.54
N ARG A 243 -19.55 9.72 5.52
CA ARG A 243 -19.95 10.73 6.54
C ARG A 243 -20.77 10.12 7.68
N ASN A 244 -20.73 8.80 7.83
CA ASN A 244 -21.69 8.02 8.60
C ASN A 244 -21.08 7.28 9.81
N VAL A 245 -19.88 7.69 10.25
CA VAL A 245 -19.26 7.27 11.50
C VAL A 245 -18.81 8.51 12.27
N PHE A 246 -19.03 8.53 13.58
CA PHE A 246 -18.61 9.64 14.45
C PHE A 246 -18.18 9.16 15.85
N VAL A 247 -17.40 9.97 16.57
CA VAL A 247 -16.87 9.65 17.90
C VAL A 247 -17.22 10.73 18.92
N LEU A 248 -17.84 10.31 20.03
CA LEU A 248 -18.14 11.12 21.20
C LEU A 248 -17.17 10.77 22.33
N ASP A 249 -16.29 11.70 22.70
CA ASP A 249 -15.23 11.42 23.69
C ASP A 249 -15.69 11.62 25.14
N PHE A 250 -16.50 10.68 25.61
CA PHE A 250 -16.99 10.56 26.98
C PHE A 250 -15.86 10.36 28.00
N PHE A 251 -14.78 9.65 27.62
CA PHE A 251 -13.54 9.58 28.41
C PHE A 251 -13.03 10.98 28.73
N ASN A 252 -12.77 11.79 27.70
CA ASN A 252 -12.16 13.11 27.87
C ASN A 252 -13.02 14.03 28.73
N VAL A 253 -14.33 14.12 28.44
CA VAL A 253 -15.27 14.98 29.16
C VAL A 253 -15.28 14.72 30.68
N LEU A 254 -15.06 13.46 31.09
CA LEU A 254 -15.08 13.02 32.49
C LEU A 254 -13.74 13.16 33.25
N THR A 255 -12.68 13.68 32.61
CA THR A 255 -11.35 13.87 33.22
C THR A 255 -11.11 15.22 33.92
N THR A 256 -12.14 16.09 33.96
CA THR A 256 -12.15 17.34 34.74
C THR A 256 -13.52 17.60 35.34
N ASN A 257 -13.55 18.34 36.44
CA ASN A 257 -14.76 18.74 37.13
C ASN A 257 -14.75 20.24 37.48
N GLY A 258 -15.88 20.71 37.99
CA GLY A 258 -16.09 22.10 38.40
C GLY A 258 -15.47 22.50 39.74
N GLY A 259 -14.59 21.67 40.31
CA GLY A 259 -13.91 21.86 41.60
C GLY A 259 -14.10 20.70 42.59
N ASN A 260 -15.05 19.79 42.35
CA ASN A 260 -15.25 18.55 43.11
C ASN A 260 -16.11 17.56 42.30
N ALA A 261 -16.14 16.29 42.72
CA ALA A 261 -16.85 15.19 42.03
C ALA A 261 -18.38 15.34 41.92
N ASN A 262 -19.00 16.31 42.61
CA ASN A 262 -20.44 16.60 42.57
C ASN A 262 -20.76 17.97 41.94
N THR A 263 -19.79 18.60 41.27
CA THR A 263 -19.96 19.90 40.61
C THR A 263 -19.26 19.85 39.26
N ASN A 264 -19.96 20.16 38.17
CA ASN A 264 -19.34 20.15 36.84
C ASN A 264 -18.86 21.53 36.36
N ASP A 265 -18.03 21.45 35.33
CA ASP A 265 -17.42 22.53 34.55
C ASP A 265 -18.11 22.72 33.18
N LEU A 266 -19.33 22.18 33.02
CA LEU A 266 -20.16 22.36 31.83
C LEU A 266 -20.27 23.85 31.46
N GLY A 267 -19.88 24.19 30.23
CA GLY A 267 -19.89 25.56 29.72
C GLY A 267 -18.80 26.50 30.27
N ARG A 268 -17.93 26.06 31.18
CA ARG A 268 -16.75 26.86 31.59
C ARG A 268 -15.73 26.97 30.46
N THR A 269 -14.78 27.89 30.57
CA THR A 269 -13.62 27.99 29.66
C THR A 269 -12.45 27.11 30.10
N THR A 270 -12.44 26.73 31.39
CA THR A 270 -11.48 25.81 32.01
C THR A 270 -12.08 24.41 32.13
N GLY A 271 -11.29 23.40 31.80
CA GLY A 271 -11.69 22.00 31.79
C GLY A 271 -11.22 21.27 30.54
N ASN A 272 -11.28 19.95 30.59
CA ASN A 272 -11.25 19.07 29.42
C ASN A 272 -12.68 18.91 28.89
N HIS A 273 -12.82 18.99 27.57
CA HIS A 273 -14.11 19.12 26.89
C HIS A 273 -14.05 18.44 25.53
N HIS A 274 -15.16 17.81 25.12
CA HIS A 274 -15.44 17.52 23.72
C HIS A 274 -16.85 18.04 23.44
N ARG A 275 -16.94 19.26 22.88
CA ARG A 275 -18.21 20.01 22.80
C ARG A 275 -18.28 20.91 21.58
N TYR A 276 -19.50 21.34 21.23
CA TYR A 276 -19.71 22.47 20.32
C TYR A 276 -19.75 23.80 21.08
N ARG A 277 -19.07 24.83 20.57
CA ARG A 277 -19.12 26.21 21.11
C ARG A 277 -18.90 27.23 20.00
N ASN A 278 -19.68 28.31 19.99
CA ASN A 278 -19.45 29.50 19.13
C ASN A 278 -19.22 29.24 17.61
N GLY A 279 -19.75 28.13 17.06
CA GLY A 279 -19.56 27.75 15.65
C GLY A 279 -18.49 26.69 15.40
N THR A 280 -17.68 26.33 16.40
CA THR A 280 -16.61 25.33 16.30
C THR A 280 -16.86 24.13 17.23
N ILE A 281 -16.11 23.06 17.01
CA ILE A 281 -15.98 21.95 17.96
C ILE A 281 -14.68 22.18 18.74
N GLU A 282 -14.78 22.22 20.06
CA GLU A 282 -13.66 22.27 20.98
C GLU A 282 -13.36 20.85 21.47
N HIS A 283 -12.20 20.30 21.08
CA HIS A 283 -11.65 19.12 21.73
C HIS A 283 -10.42 19.53 22.57
N ILE A 284 -10.62 19.63 23.88
CA ILE A 284 -9.63 20.09 24.85
C ILE A 284 -9.28 18.89 25.74
N THR A 285 -8.02 18.45 25.69
CA THR A 285 -7.49 17.28 26.40
C THR A 285 -6.37 17.63 27.38
N THR A 286 -5.95 18.89 27.43
CA THR A 286 -4.72 19.39 28.07
C THR A 286 -4.90 20.00 29.47
N GLN A 287 -6.10 19.94 30.05
CA GLN A 287 -6.41 20.50 31.37
C GLN A 287 -6.85 19.38 32.32
N GLY A 288 -6.19 19.23 33.47
CA GLY A 288 -6.51 18.16 34.43
C GLY A 288 -5.75 16.86 34.16
N GLY A 289 -6.44 15.71 34.28
CA GLY A 289 -5.80 14.40 34.32
C GLY A 289 -6.24 13.41 33.23
N ASN A 290 -5.91 12.14 33.45
CA ASN A 290 -6.32 10.99 32.62
C ASN A 290 -7.22 10.00 33.38
N THR A 291 -7.68 10.38 34.57
CA THR A 291 -8.50 9.56 35.49
C THR A 291 -9.83 10.25 35.77
N LEU A 292 -10.81 9.49 36.26
CA LEU A 292 -12.16 9.97 36.54
C LEU A 292 -12.16 11.12 37.56
N ALA A 293 -12.63 12.30 37.13
CA ALA A 293 -12.84 13.46 37.99
C ALA A 293 -14.19 13.45 38.71
N TYR A 294 -15.05 12.48 38.40
CA TYR A 294 -16.39 12.29 38.97
C TYR A 294 -16.56 10.91 39.64
N PRO A 295 -15.65 10.46 40.53
CA PRO A 295 -15.75 9.12 41.13
C PRO A 295 -16.98 8.99 42.04
N THR A 296 -17.48 7.76 42.14
CA THR A 296 -18.54 7.37 43.09
C THR A 296 -17.99 6.32 44.08
N GLY A 297 -18.73 5.24 44.38
CA GLY A 297 -18.22 4.11 45.17
C GLY A 297 -17.15 3.29 44.44
N ASP A 298 -17.16 3.35 43.11
CA ASP A 298 -16.23 2.73 42.18
C ASP A 298 -15.89 3.70 41.02
N SER A 299 -15.54 3.18 39.84
CA SER A 299 -15.29 3.96 38.62
C SER A 299 -16.55 4.27 37.78
N HIS A 300 -17.78 4.10 38.30
CA HIS A 300 -18.95 4.75 37.72
C HIS A 300 -18.83 6.27 37.89
N PRO A 301 -19.08 7.08 36.84
CA PRO A 301 -19.20 8.53 36.96
C PRO A 301 -20.35 8.94 37.86
N SER A 302 -20.21 10.07 38.55
CA SER A 302 -21.31 10.69 39.28
C SER A 302 -22.30 11.35 38.32
N ALA A 303 -23.54 11.55 38.77
CA ALA A 303 -24.56 12.29 38.02
C ALA A 303 -24.07 13.67 37.56
N ALA A 304 -23.18 14.34 38.30
CA ALA A 304 -22.60 15.62 37.87
C ALA A 304 -21.72 15.47 36.61
N GLY A 305 -20.99 14.36 36.49
CA GLY A 305 -20.18 14.03 35.32
C GLY A 305 -21.03 13.65 34.11
N ASP A 306 -21.99 12.75 34.31
CA ASP A 306 -22.92 12.34 33.25
C ASP A 306 -23.76 13.52 32.72
N LEU A 307 -24.18 14.44 33.59
CA LEU A 307 -24.84 15.69 33.19
C LEU A 307 -23.94 16.61 32.34
N LYS A 308 -22.62 16.61 32.55
CA LYS A 308 -21.67 17.31 31.67
C LYS A 308 -21.60 16.62 30.31
N ALA A 309 -21.46 15.30 30.30
CA ALA A 309 -21.45 14.50 29.06
C ALA A 309 -22.73 14.71 28.23
N THR A 310 -23.91 14.65 28.86
CA THR A 310 -25.19 14.96 28.21
C THR A 310 -25.20 16.38 27.61
N GLY A 311 -24.69 17.38 28.36
CA GLY A 311 -24.64 18.77 27.91
C GLY A 311 -23.63 19.06 26.79
N GLU A 312 -22.52 18.33 26.72
CA GLU A 312 -21.45 18.54 25.73
C GLU A 312 -21.58 17.67 24.47
N LEU A 313 -22.05 16.43 24.61
CA LEU A 313 -22.04 15.42 23.53
C LEU A 313 -23.33 15.40 22.69
N VAL A 314 -24.51 15.74 23.25
CA VAL A 314 -25.77 15.77 22.46
C VAL A 314 -25.74 16.80 21.32
N PRO A 315 -25.18 18.02 21.48
CA PRO A 315 -24.96 18.94 20.36
C PRO A 315 -24.02 18.40 19.27
N LEU A 316 -23.09 17.50 19.63
CA LEU A 316 -22.18 16.86 18.67
C LEU A 316 -22.88 15.72 17.92
N LEU A 317 -23.74 14.95 18.58
CA LEU A 317 -24.61 13.96 17.92
C LEU A 317 -25.49 14.61 16.85
N ASN A 318 -26.07 15.78 17.15
CA ASN A 318 -26.81 16.58 16.19
C ASN A 318 -25.96 17.00 14.98
N ILE A 319 -24.72 17.45 15.21
CA ILE A 319 -23.78 17.80 14.11
C ILE A 319 -23.43 16.56 13.28
N ALA A 320 -23.20 15.41 13.90
CA ALA A 320 -22.93 14.15 13.20
C ALA A 320 -24.11 13.73 12.32
N TYR A 321 -25.34 13.78 12.86
CA TYR A 321 -26.57 13.54 12.09
C TYR A 321 -26.71 14.51 10.92
N HIS A 322 -26.51 15.81 11.13
CA HIS A 322 -26.66 16.80 10.07
C HIS A 322 -25.55 16.73 9.01
N CYS A 323 -24.30 16.40 9.38
CA CYS A 323 -23.22 16.08 8.44
C CYS A 323 -23.56 14.85 7.58
N TRP A 324 -23.99 13.75 8.23
CA TRP A 324 -24.39 12.51 7.57
C TRP A 324 -25.54 12.72 6.57
N LYS A 325 -26.60 13.41 6.99
CA LYS A 325 -27.75 13.76 6.14
C LYS A 325 -27.46 14.87 5.11
N GLY A 326 -26.26 15.46 5.10
CA GLY A 326 -25.92 16.58 4.22
C GLY A 326 -26.72 17.87 4.47
N THR A 327 -27.22 18.05 5.69
CA THR A 327 -28.05 19.19 6.15
C THR A 327 -27.32 20.09 7.16
N GLY A 328 -26.00 19.95 7.25
CA GLY A 328 -25.09 20.79 8.01
C GLY A 328 -23.65 20.51 7.62
N GLY A 329 -22.73 21.37 8.07
CA GLY A 329 -21.30 21.16 7.93
C GLY A 329 -20.80 19.93 8.69
N CYS A 330 -19.70 19.35 8.21
CA CYS A 330 -19.05 18.23 8.85
C CYS A 330 -17.91 18.69 9.79
N PRO A 331 -17.71 18.00 10.93
CA PRO A 331 -16.48 18.11 11.73
C PRO A 331 -15.24 17.91 10.84
N GLY A 332 -14.18 18.69 11.07
CA GLY A 332 -12.99 18.72 10.20
C GLY A 332 -13.12 19.62 8.96
N GLY A 333 -14.33 20.01 8.56
CA GLY A 333 -14.58 20.93 7.44
C GLY A 333 -15.48 20.36 6.36
N ALA A 334 -15.86 21.20 5.39
CA ALA A 334 -16.68 20.78 4.27
C ALA A 334 -15.83 20.05 3.21
N ILE A 335 -16.05 18.75 3.04
CA ILE A 335 -15.62 18.02 1.83
C ILE A 335 -16.48 18.51 0.66
N PRO A 336 -15.94 19.28 -0.32
CA PRO A 336 -16.74 19.78 -1.44
C PRO A 336 -17.21 18.62 -2.33
N CYS A 337 -18.39 18.77 -2.96
CA CYS A 337 -18.91 17.78 -3.91
C CYS A 337 -18.05 17.75 -5.19
N SER A 338 -17.07 16.85 -5.19
CA SER A 338 -16.19 16.60 -6.33
C SER A 338 -16.76 15.46 -7.16
N LEU A 339 -17.32 15.79 -8.32
CA LEU A 339 -17.73 14.82 -9.33
C LEU A 339 -16.64 14.72 -10.39
N THR A 340 -15.82 13.68 -10.32
CA THR A 340 -14.88 13.32 -11.39
C THR A 340 -15.49 12.23 -12.28
N CYS A 341 -15.06 12.19 -13.53
CA CYS A 341 -15.45 11.17 -14.49
C CYS A 341 -14.34 10.90 -15.50
N SER A 342 -14.36 9.71 -16.08
CA SER A 342 -13.51 9.28 -17.19
C SER A 342 -14.35 8.58 -18.25
N ALA A 343 -13.84 8.57 -19.48
CA ALA A 343 -14.50 7.96 -20.63
C ALA A 343 -13.46 7.18 -21.43
N THR A 344 -13.68 5.87 -21.57
CA THR A 344 -12.85 4.97 -22.37
C THR A 344 -13.63 4.61 -23.62
N VAL A 345 -13.12 5.07 -24.77
CA VAL A 345 -13.73 4.89 -26.09
C VAL A 345 -12.62 4.63 -27.11
N PRO A 346 -12.74 3.65 -28.02
CA PRO A 346 -11.80 3.44 -29.11
C PRO A 346 -11.62 4.71 -29.98
N THR A 347 -10.38 5.05 -30.31
CA THR A 347 -10.08 6.21 -31.18
C THR A 347 -10.33 5.95 -32.67
N SER A 348 -10.53 4.69 -33.06
CA SER A 348 -10.96 4.31 -34.41
C SER A 348 -11.73 3.00 -34.42
N ALA A 349 -12.57 2.80 -35.45
CA ALA A 349 -13.30 1.56 -35.71
C ALA A 349 -13.63 1.43 -37.21
N PRO A 350 -13.86 0.22 -37.75
CA PRO A 350 -14.47 0.06 -39.07
C PRO A 350 -15.92 0.55 -39.08
N VAL A 351 -16.38 1.09 -40.21
CA VAL A 351 -17.82 1.36 -40.43
C VAL A 351 -18.66 0.09 -40.26
N GLY A 352 -19.80 0.20 -39.57
CA GLY A 352 -20.67 -0.92 -39.23
C GLY A 352 -20.21 -1.80 -38.06
N ALA A 353 -19.05 -1.54 -37.45
CA ALA A 353 -18.62 -2.24 -36.24
C ALA A 353 -19.28 -1.64 -34.98
N ALA A 354 -19.51 -2.49 -33.97
CA ALA A 354 -19.97 -2.06 -32.66
C ALA A 354 -18.79 -1.48 -31.85
N VAL A 355 -18.97 -0.25 -31.37
CA VAL A 355 -18.01 0.51 -30.58
C VAL A 355 -18.50 0.58 -29.15
N THR A 356 -17.69 0.15 -28.19
CA THR A 356 -18.02 0.23 -26.76
C THR A 356 -17.62 1.60 -26.20
N PHE A 357 -18.54 2.22 -25.47
CA PHE A 357 -18.34 3.46 -24.73
C PHE A 357 -18.47 3.16 -23.24
N GLN A 358 -17.36 3.24 -22.51
CA GLN A 358 -17.31 2.97 -21.07
C GLN A 358 -17.06 4.24 -20.28
N SER A 359 -17.69 4.37 -19.11
CA SER A 359 -17.40 5.48 -18.20
C SER A 359 -17.26 5.02 -16.75
N GLN A 360 -16.42 5.74 -16.02
CA GLN A 360 -16.37 5.72 -14.56
C GLN A 360 -16.71 7.13 -14.06
N ALA A 361 -17.30 7.21 -12.87
CA ALA A 361 -17.55 8.46 -12.19
C ALA A 361 -17.45 8.28 -10.68
N THR A 362 -16.78 9.22 -10.02
CA THR A 362 -16.60 9.25 -8.57
C THR A 362 -17.19 10.55 -8.04
N ALA A 363 -18.13 10.44 -7.10
CA ALA A 363 -18.90 11.56 -6.57
C ALA A 363 -18.58 11.76 -5.08
N THR A 364 -17.40 12.31 -4.77
CA THR A 364 -16.92 12.48 -3.39
C THR A 364 -17.61 13.67 -2.73
N GLY A 365 -18.26 13.45 -1.59
CA GLY A 365 -18.94 14.52 -0.82
C GLY A 365 -20.25 15.04 -1.43
N CYS A 366 -20.76 14.38 -2.48
CA CYS A 366 -22.00 14.71 -3.17
C CYS A 366 -23.23 13.99 -2.56
N THR A 367 -24.43 14.52 -2.77
CA THR A 367 -25.68 14.03 -2.16
C THR A 367 -26.79 13.68 -3.17
N GLY A 368 -26.54 13.82 -4.48
CA GLY A 368 -27.48 13.45 -5.53
C GLY A 368 -27.26 12.03 -6.07
N THR A 369 -28.17 11.58 -6.93
CA THR A 369 -27.97 10.38 -7.75
C THR A 369 -27.07 10.70 -8.95
N THR A 370 -26.07 9.87 -9.21
CA THR A 370 -25.23 9.98 -10.42
C THR A 370 -26.00 9.49 -11.64
N SER A 371 -26.00 10.29 -12.70
CA SER A 371 -26.68 10.03 -13.98
C SER A 371 -25.72 10.23 -15.15
N PHE A 372 -25.93 9.50 -16.24
CA PHE A 372 -25.02 9.44 -17.39
C PHE A 372 -25.77 9.76 -18.68
N ARG A 373 -25.07 10.36 -19.65
CA ARG A 373 -25.57 10.64 -20.99
C ARG A 373 -24.44 10.64 -22.02
N TRP A 374 -24.52 9.75 -23.00
CA TRP A 374 -23.60 9.66 -24.14
C TRP A 374 -24.24 10.24 -25.39
N SER A 375 -23.53 11.14 -26.07
CA SER A 375 -23.81 11.59 -27.44
C SER A 375 -22.68 11.09 -28.34
N PHE A 376 -23.00 10.49 -29.49
CA PHE A 376 -21.99 9.79 -30.31
C PHE A 376 -21.39 10.65 -31.44
N GLY A 377 -22.01 11.78 -31.77
CA GLY A 377 -21.49 12.77 -32.73
C GLY A 377 -21.95 12.60 -34.19
N ASP A 378 -22.70 11.54 -34.49
CA ASP A 378 -23.25 11.21 -35.82
C ASP A 378 -24.72 11.62 -36.02
N GLY A 379 -25.35 12.22 -35.00
CA GLY A 379 -26.77 12.61 -35.01
C GLY A 379 -27.73 11.54 -34.48
N SER A 380 -27.24 10.39 -34.03
CA SER A 380 -28.05 9.35 -33.38
C SER A 380 -28.58 9.75 -31.99
N THR A 381 -29.55 8.99 -31.47
CA THR A 381 -30.18 9.24 -30.17
C THR A 381 -29.22 8.98 -29.01
N PRO A 382 -29.03 9.95 -28.09
CA PRO A 382 -28.16 9.79 -26.92
C PRO A 382 -28.57 8.63 -25.99
N ALA A 383 -27.59 7.84 -25.54
CA ALA A 383 -27.80 6.77 -24.56
C ALA A 383 -27.62 7.27 -23.11
N THR A 384 -28.32 6.69 -22.14
CA THR A 384 -28.30 7.11 -20.71
C THR A 384 -27.67 6.10 -19.75
N SER A 385 -27.26 4.93 -20.25
CA SER A 385 -26.51 3.92 -19.49
C SER A 385 -25.06 4.37 -19.26
N GLN A 386 -24.49 4.06 -18.10
CA GLN A 386 -23.08 4.35 -17.76
C GLN A 386 -22.12 3.81 -18.82
N ASN A 387 -22.29 2.53 -19.18
CA ASN A 387 -21.60 1.88 -20.28
C ASN A 387 -22.62 1.57 -21.37
N THR A 388 -22.23 1.72 -22.64
CA THR A 388 -23.11 1.53 -23.79
C THR A 388 -22.32 1.07 -25.03
N SER A 389 -23.02 0.72 -26.11
CA SER A 389 -22.42 0.35 -27.39
C SER A 389 -23.19 1.00 -28.53
N HIS A 390 -22.46 1.51 -29.52
CA HIS A 390 -23.02 2.22 -30.67
C HIS A 390 -22.39 1.75 -31.98
N VAL A 391 -23.13 1.84 -33.09
CA VAL A 391 -22.69 1.43 -34.42
C VAL A 391 -22.77 2.61 -35.37
N PHE A 392 -21.62 3.06 -35.86
CA PHE A 392 -21.54 4.13 -36.85
C PHE A 392 -21.81 3.61 -38.26
N SER A 393 -22.83 4.17 -38.92
CA SER A 393 -23.33 3.72 -40.23
C SER A 393 -22.57 4.30 -41.43
N THR A 394 -21.77 5.35 -41.23
CA THR A 394 -20.97 6.01 -42.27
C THR A 394 -19.51 6.18 -41.82
N PRO A 395 -18.54 6.17 -42.74
CA PRO A 395 -17.17 6.58 -42.45
C PRO A 395 -17.12 8.09 -42.13
N GLY A 396 -16.29 8.48 -41.16
CA GLY A 396 -16.17 9.86 -40.71
C GLY A 396 -15.40 10.00 -39.40
N SER A 397 -15.14 11.24 -38.98
CA SER A 397 -14.69 11.53 -37.61
C SER A 397 -15.88 12.04 -36.82
N PHE A 398 -16.21 11.38 -35.72
CA PHE A 398 -17.36 11.73 -34.88
C PHE A 398 -16.88 12.14 -33.49
N THR A 399 -17.32 13.33 -33.05
CA THR A 399 -17.02 13.84 -31.71
C THR A 399 -18.08 13.35 -30.73
N TRP A 400 -17.69 12.44 -29.84
CA TRP A 400 -18.55 11.95 -28.78
C TRP A 400 -18.44 12.81 -27.52
N THR A 401 -19.51 12.81 -26.73
CA THR A 401 -19.60 13.50 -25.43
C THR A 401 -20.23 12.58 -24.40
N LEU A 402 -19.51 12.31 -23.32
CA LEU A 402 -20.06 11.87 -22.05
C LEU A 402 -20.41 13.10 -21.21
N THR A 403 -21.64 13.16 -20.71
CA THR A 403 -22.04 14.01 -19.60
C THR A 403 -22.40 13.12 -18.42
N VAL A 404 -21.75 13.33 -17.27
CA VAL A 404 -22.15 12.77 -15.98
C VAL A 404 -22.67 13.90 -15.11
N GLN A 405 -23.78 13.70 -14.40
CA GLN A 405 -24.35 14.69 -13.49
C GLN A 405 -24.75 14.04 -12.16
N ASN A 406 -24.42 14.71 -11.06
CA ASN A 406 -24.83 14.38 -9.70
C ASN A 406 -25.30 15.68 -9.00
N GLY A 407 -26.61 15.85 -8.86
CA GLY A 407 -27.19 17.11 -8.39
C GLY A 407 -26.89 18.28 -9.34
N THR A 408 -26.29 19.35 -8.82
CA THR A 408 -25.79 20.49 -9.60
C THR A 408 -24.41 20.26 -10.21
N SER A 409 -23.61 19.36 -9.64
CA SER A 409 -22.27 19.04 -10.16
C SER A 409 -22.37 18.24 -11.45
N ASN A 410 -21.62 18.67 -12.47
CA ASN A 410 -21.48 17.96 -13.73
C ASN A 410 -20.00 17.65 -14.01
N CYS A 411 -19.76 16.58 -14.76
CA CYS A 411 -18.48 16.25 -15.34
C CYS A 411 -18.69 15.86 -16.80
N ASN A 412 -18.02 16.56 -17.70
CA ASN A 412 -18.06 16.28 -19.13
C ASN A 412 -16.73 15.71 -19.61
N ARG A 413 -16.79 14.74 -20.53
CA ARG A 413 -15.64 14.26 -21.31
C ARG A 413 -16.05 14.23 -22.78
N THR A 414 -15.18 14.74 -23.63
CA THR A 414 -15.33 14.67 -25.08
C THR A 414 -14.12 13.97 -25.68
N GLY A 415 -14.33 13.35 -26.83
CA GLY A 415 -13.26 12.77 -27.63
C GLY A 415 -13.73 12.55 -29.05
N SER A 416 -12.84 12.04 -29.90
CA SER A 416 -13.13 11.72 -31.29
C SER A 416 -12.93 10.23 -31.54
N ILE A 417 -13.80 9.65 -32.37
CA ILE A 417 -13.57 8.35 -33.00
C ILE A 417 -13.52 8.53 -34.51
N THR A 418 -12.47 7.97 -35.14
CA THR A 418 -12.34 7.93 -36.60
C THR A 418 -12.87 6.60 -37.13
N VAL A 419 -14.04 6.64 -37.75
CA VAL A 419 -14.70 5.50 -38.37
C VAL A 419 -14.21 5.37 -39.81
N THR A 420 -13.52 4.27 -40.11
CA THR A 420 -12.89 4.04 -41.42
C THR A 420 -13.81 3.30 -42.38
N GLY A 421 -13.80 3.72 -43.65
CA GLY A 421 -14.42 2.96 -44.73
C GLY A 421 -13.62 1.71 -45.05
N GLN A 422 -14.30 0.65 -45.50
CA GLN A 422 -13.63 -0.55 -46.00
C GLN A 422 -13.01 -0.26 -47.38
N SER A 423 -11.70 -0.03 -47.41
CA SER A 423 -10.92 0.15 -48.64
C SER A 423 -10.29 -1.18 -49.08
N PRO A 424 -10.33 -1.54 -50.38
CA PRO A 424 -9.69 -2.76 -50.88
C PRO A 424 -8.16 -2.75 -50.75
N SER A 425 -7.57 -3.92 -50.47
CA SER A 425 -6.14 -4.07 -50.20
C SER A 425 -5.26 -4.00 -51.45
N SER A 426 -4.19 -3.20 -51.42
CA SER A 426 -3.07 -3.27 -52.38
C SER A 426 -1.76 -2.72 -51.78
N HIS A 427 -0.61 -3.17 -52.31
CA HIS A 427 0.73 -2.81 -51.81
C HIS A 427 1.18 -1.40 -52.22
N VAL A 428 1.98 -0.73 -51.37
CA VAL A 428 3.37 -0.29 -51.64
C VAL A 428 3.99 0.35 -50.38
N VAL A 429 5.33 0.31 -50.27
CA VAL A 429 6.10 0.61 -49.05
C VAL A 429 6.56 2.07 -48.93
N ARG A 430 6.43 2.68 -47.73
CA ARG A 430 7.45 3.55 -47.11
C ARG A 430 7.25 3.65 -45.58
N ARG A 431 8.36 3.69 -44.83
CA ARG A 431 8.40 3.52 -43.36
C ARG A 431 7.70 4.65 -42.57
N ARG A 432 6.97 4.26 -41.54
CA ARG A 432 6.73 5.05 -40.31
C ARG A 432 6.67 4.04 -39.14
N LEU A 433 7.11 4.42 -37.94
CA LEU A 433 7.28 3.51 -36.80
C LEU A 433 6.01 2.68 -36.53
N ASP A 434 6.15 1.36 -36.56
CA ASP A 434 5.05 0.41 -36.42
C ASP A 434 4.57 0.27 -34.97
N ARG A 435 3.31 -0.16 -34.82
CA ARG A 435 2.71 -0.50 -33.53
C ARG A 435 3.37 -1.75 -32.94
N VAL A 436 3.49 -1.80 -31.61
CA VAL A 436 3.60 -3.07 -30.88
C VAL A 436 2.36 -3.93 -31.19
N PRO A 437 2.49 -5.21 -31.58
CA PRO A 437 1.36 -6.10 -31.82
C PRO A 437 0.55 -6.40 -30.53
N PRO A 438 -0.70 -6.88 -30.64
CA PRO A 438 -1.44 -7.38 -29.47
C PRO A 438 -0.74 -8.60 -28.86
N VAL A 439 -0.84 -8.74 -27.54
CA VAL A 439 -0.17 -9.81 -26.78
C VAL A 439 -0.90 -11.14 -26.96
N THR A 440 -0.44 -11.93 -27.93
CA THR A 440 -0.63 -13.39 -28.03
C THR A 440 0.69 -14.05 -28.46
N GLY A 441 1.78 -13.69 -27.78
CA GLY A 441 3.11 -14.17 -28.06
C GLY A 441 3.38 -15.54 -27.43
N ALA A 442 4.29 -16.32 -28.03
CA ALA A 442 4.73 -17.58 -27.44
C ALA A 442 5.68 -17.32 -26.24
N ARG A 443 5.75 -18.27 -25.30
CA ARG A 443 6.77 -18.27 -24.24
C ARG A 443 8.17 -18.23 -24.85
N LEU A 444 9.02 -17.31 -24.36
CA LEU A 444 10.42 -17.23 -24.73
C LEU A 444 11.16 -18.55 -24.41
N GLN A 445 12.07 -19.00 -25.26
CA GLN A 445 12.82 -20.24 -25.04
C GLN A 445 14.31 -19.97 -24.83
N PRO A 446 15.07 -20.86 -24.13
CA PRO A 446 16.53 -20.73 -24.03
C PRO A 446 17.25 -20.65 -25.38
N SER A 447 16.67 -21.25 -26.44
CA SER A 447 17.14 -21.15 -27.82
C SER A 447 17.06 -19.75 -28.44
N ASP A 448 16.30 -18.84 -27.83
CA ASP A 448 16.08 -17.48 -28.33
C ASP A 448 17.19 -16.52 -27.88
N PHE A 449 18.08 -16.97 -26.99
CA PHE A 449 19.23 -16.23 -26.47
C PHE A 449 20.47 -16.59 -27.28
N SER A 450 21.00 -15.63 -28.04
CA SER A 450 22.27 -15.77 -28.77
C SER A 450 23.35 -14.90 -28.12
N TYR A 451 24.41 -15.50 -27.60
CA TYR A 451 25.52 -14.77 -27.00
C TYR A 451 26.27 -13.94 -28.05
N LEU A 452 26.56 -12.67 -27.74
CA LEU A 452 27.27 -11.74 -28.61
C LEU A 452 28.73 -11.50 -28.19
N GLY A 453 29.09 -11.85 -26.95
CA GLY A 453 30.40 -11.56 -26.36
C GLY A 453 30.30 -10.74 -25.08
N ALA A 454 31.42 -10.15 -24.67
CA ALA A 454 31.53 -9.33 -23.48
C ALA A 454 32.36 -8.04 -23.72
N PHE A 455 32.36 -7.15 -22.73
CA PHE A 455 33.22 -5.96 -22.65
C PHE A 455 33.57 -5.60 -21.20
N ARG A 456 34.71 -4.92 -21.00
CA ARG A 456 35.21 -4.49 -19.67
C ARG A 456 34.56 -3.19 -19.23
N LEU A 457 34.39 -3.05 -17.91
CA LEU A 457 34.08 -1.77 -17.28
C LEU A 457 35.32 -0.84 -17.33
N PRO A 458 35.14 0.50 -17.35
CA PRO A 458 36.26 1.44 -17.37
C PRO A 458 37.14 1.34 -16.12
N ASP A 459 38.43 1.62 -16.27
CA ASP A 459 39.32 1.81 -15.12
C ASP A 459 38.98 3.09 -14.33
N ARG A 460 39.38 3.12 -13.06
CA ARG A 460 39.29 4.33 -12.22
C ARG A 460 40.10 5.46 -12.86
N ALA A 461 39.47 6.62 -13.04
CA ALA A 461 40.11 7.79 -13.64
C ALA A 461 41.19 8.41 -12.71
N ASP A 462 42.27 8.89 -13.31
CA ASP A 462 43.37 9.57 -12.62
C ASP A 462 42.87 10.69 -11.69
N GLY A 463 43.24 10.64 -10.41
CA GLY A 463 42.86 11.63 -9.41
C GLY A 463 41.41 11.57 -8.91
N ALA A 464 40.60 10.60 -9.36
CA ALA A 464 39.31 10.31 -8.75
C ALA A 464 39.48 9.74 -7.32
N PRO A 465 38.50 9.89 -6.41
CA PRO A 465 38.54 9.27 -5.08
C PRO A 465 38.69 7.74 -5.14
N ASP A 466 39.23 7.11 -4.09
CA ASP A 466 39.42 5.65 -4.07
C ASP A 466 38.11 4.86 -4.19
N GLN A 467 37.01 5.44 -3.70
CA GLN A 467 35.66 4.87 -3.76
C GLN A 467 35.00 4.99 -5.16
N ALA A 468 35.62 5.72 -6.10
CA ALA A 468 35.12 5.92 -7.46
C ALA A 468 35.65 4.83 -8.42
N THR A 469 35.38 3.56 -8.08
CA THR A 469 35.85 2.37 -8.80
C THR A 469 34.72 1.37 -9.07
N TRP A 470 34.86 0.59 -10.14
CA TRP A 470 33.98 -0.55 -10.45
C TRP A 470 34.43 -1.86 -9.76
N GLU A 471 35.58 -1.86 -9.10
CA GLU A 471 36.07 -3.00 -8.31
C GLU A 471 35.09 -3.37 -7.21
N TYR A 472 34.95 -4.67 -6.95
CA TYR A 472 34.00 -5.29 -6.02
C TYR A 472 32.51 -5.06 -6.31
N GLY A 473 32.16 -4.21 -7.30
CA GLY A 473 30.79 -3.94 -7.72
C GLY A 473 30.03 -5.16 -8.27
N GLY A 474 28.77 -4.95 -8.66
CA GLY A 474 27.92 -5.97 -9.28
C GLY A 474 26.44 -5.86 -8.95
N GLU A 475 26.09 -5.12 -7.90
CA GLU A 475 24.76 -5.12 -7.27
C GLU A 475 23.69 -4.40 -8.09
N GLY A 476 24.02 -3.31 -8.80
CA GLY A 476 23.05 -2.47 -9.49
C GLY A 476 23.44 -2.12 -10.93
N LEU A 477 22.54 -2.39 -11.89
CA LEU A 477 22.70 -2.07 -13.31
C LEU A 477 21.35 -1.70 -13.96
N ALA A 478 21.35 -0.70 -14.84
CA ALA A 478 20.18 -0.34 -15.66
C ALA A 478 20.60 0.13 -17.06
N TYR A 479 19.81 -0.23 -18.09
CA TYR A 479 19.98 0.27 -19.46
C TYR A 479 19.20 1.57 -19.63
N ARG A 480 19.84 2.59 -20.20
CA ARG A 480 19.24 3.90 -20.47
C ARG A 480 19.05 4.11 -21.97
N PRO A 481 17.79 4.12 -22.48
CA PRO A 481 17.51 4.26 -23.91
C PRO A 481 17.91 5.60 -24.54
N SER A 482 18.06 6.67 -23.75
CA SER A 482 18.48 8.00 -24.22
C SER A 482 19.96 8.32 -23.99
N GLY A 483 20.70 7.41 -23.35
CA GLY A 483 22.16 7.47 -23.26
C GLY A 483 22.82 7.32 -24.62
N ASP A 484 24.12 7.62 -24.68
CA ASP A 484 24.97 7.65 -25.88
C ASP A 484 24.23 7.65 -27.24
N PRO A 485 23.73 8.82 -27.69
CA PRO A 485 23.10 8.93 -29.01
C PRO A 485 24.10 8.79 -30.17
N ALA A 486 25.40 8.66 -29.93
CA ALA A 486 26.43 8.42 -30.95
C ALA A 486 26.76 6.91 -31.13
N GLY A 487 26.49 6.07 -30.12
CA GLY A 487 26.55 4.59 -30.19
C GLY A 487 25.63 3.96 -31.26
N GLY A 488 24.81 4.77 -31.95
CA GLY A 488 24.12 4.35 -33.17
C GLY A 488 25.09 3.98 -34.33
N SER A 489 26.39 4.21 -34.16
CA SER A 489 27.43 3.97 -35.16
C SER A 489 28.22 2.66 -34.99
N ASP A 490 28.31 2.10 -33.78
CA ASP A 490 28.90 0.78 -33.49
C ASP A 490 27.85 -0.34 -33.43
N GLY A 491 26.58 0.00 -33.19
CA GLY A 491 25.45 -0.93 -33.12
C GLY A 491 24.79 -1.04 -31.75
N PHE A 492 25.35 -0.39 -30.72
CA PHE A 492 24.93 -0.49 -29.31
C PHE A 492 24.58 0.89 -28.69
N PRO A 493 23.66 1.67 -29.29
CA PRO A 493 23.21 2.95 -28.74
C PRO A 493 22.46 2.79 -27.41
N GLY A 494 22.47 3.86 -26.62
CA GLY A 494 22.10 3.82 -25.20
C GLY A 494 23.34 3.74 -24.32
N SER A 495 23.13 3.74 -23.01
CA SER A 495 24.20 3.59 -22.01
C SER A 495 23.80 2.58 -20.95
N LEU A 496 24.78 2.13 -20.16
CA LEU A 496 24.53 1.47 -18.89
C LEU A 496 24.79 2.45 -17.75
N VAL A 497 23.92 2.42 -16.74
CA VAL A 497 24.04 3.15 -15.49
C VAL A 497 24.14 2.12 -14.37
N GLY A 498 25.18 2.17 -13.56
CA GLY A 498 25.46 1.10 -12.59
C GLY A 498 26.16 1.58 -11.32
N THR A 499 26.13 0.75 -10.29
CA THR A 499 26.87 0.98 -9.03
C THR A 499 28.29 0.43 -9.11
N GLY A 500 29.23 1.21 -8.57
CA GLY A 500 30.58 0.76 -8.25
C GLY A 500 30.65 0.13 -6.85
N LEU A 501 31.87 -0.02 -6.33
CA LEU A 501 32.25 -0.48 -4.98
C LEU A 501 31.09 -0.60 -3.97
N ASP A 502 30.67 -1.83 -3.66
CA ASP A 502 29.49 -2.17 -2.84
C ASP A 502 29.40 -1.42 -1.50
N GLN A 503 30.52 -1.21 -0.81
CA GLN A 503 30.57 -0.46 0.46
C GLN A 503 30.00 0.97 0.34
N VAL A 504 29.97 1.54 -0.87
CA VAL A 504 29.60 2.94 -1.12
C VAL A 504 28.53 3.08 -2.18
N ASN A 505 28.41 2.17 -3.16
CA ASN A 505 27.37 2.20 -4.20
C ASN A 505 27.26 3.59 -4.89
N LEU A 506 28.40 4.22 -5.22
CA LEU A 506 28.42 5.39 -6.10
C LEU A 506 27.96 4.98 -7.50
N VAL A 507 27.26 5.86 -8.21
CA VAL A 507 26.68 5.54 -9.54
C VAL A 507 27.39 6.29 -10.65
N SER A 508 27.63 5.59 -11.77
CA SER A 508 28.33 6.06 -12.97
C SER A 508 27.54 5.65 -14.23
N GLU A 509 27.73 6.37 -15.34
CA GLU A 509 27.15 6.06 -16.65
C GLU A 509 28.26 5.76 -17.66
N ILE A 510 28.13 4.67 -18.41
CA ILE A 510 29.12 4.18 -19.38
C ILE A 510 28.50 3.89 -20.75
N SER A 511 29.31 4.03 -21.81
CA SER A 511 28.97 3.59 -23.16
C SER A 511 28.94 2.06 -23.27
N ILE A 512 28.40 1.57 -24.38
CA ILE A 512 28.29 0.14 -24.65
C ILE A 512 29.10 -0.15 -25.93
N PRO A 513 30.37 -0.58 -25.82
CA PRO A 513 31.14 -0.95 -27.01
C PRO A 513 30.60 -2.24 -27.63
N ALA A 514 30.87 -2.45 -28.91
CA ALA A 514 30.53 -3.71 -29.58
C ALA A 514 31.22 -4.90 -28.88
N PRO A 515 30.48 -5.87 -28.32
CA PRO A 515 31.04 -6.93 -27.48
C PRO A 515 31.85 -7.94 -28.30
N VAL A 516 32.83 -8.57 -27.65
CA VAL A 516 33.73 -9.55 -28.27
C VAL A 516 33.64 -10.89 -27.56
N VAL A 517 33.56 -11.98 -28.33
CA VAL A 517 33.67 -13.34 -27.79
C VAL A 517 35.15 -13.68 -27.61
N SER A 518 35.69 -13.50 -26.40
CA SER A 518 37.00 -14.06 -26.06
C SER A 518 36.94 -15.59 -26.12
N ALA A 519 37.67 -16.17 -27.08
CA ALA A 519 37.84 -17.61 -27.18
C ALA A 519 38.84 -18.16 -26.14
N SER A 520 39.66 -17.29 -25.53
CA SER A 520 40.67 -17.66 -24.53
C SER A 520 40.19 -17.54 -23.08
N LYS A 521 39.07 -16.83 -22.86
CA LYS A 521 38.61 -16.34 -21.54
C LYS A 521 39.66 -15.44 -20.85
N ASN A 522 40.30 -14.57 -21.63
CA ASN A 522 41.17 -13.51 -21.15
C ASN A 522 40.45 -12.14 -21.21
N PRO A 523 40.32 -11.39 -20.10
CA PRO A 523 39.74 -10.05 -20.11
C PRO A 523 40.44 -9.07 -21.07
N ASP A 524 41.75 -9.24 -21.32
CA ASP A 524 42.50 -8.38 -22.25
C ASP A 524 42.13 -8.61 -23.74
N ASP A 525 41.38 -9.66 -24.08
CA ASP A 525 40.80 -9.83 -25.43
C ASP A 525 39.60 -8.87 -25.69
N LEU A 526 39.05 -8.26 -24.64
CA LEU A 526 37.79 -7.52 -24.68
C LEU A 526 37.98 -6.01 -24.86
N PRO A 527 37.05 -5.31 -25.54
CA PRO A 527 37.01 -3.86 -25.54
C PRO A 527 36.58 -3.33 -24.17
N THR A 528 37.04 -2.13 -23.82
CA THR A 528 36.65 -1.42 -22.60
C THR A 528 35.61 -0.36 -22.92
N ALA A 529 34.57 -0.24 -22.10
CA ALA A 529 33.61 0.86 -22.18
C ALA A 529 34.26 2.22 -21.83
N THR A 530 33.60 3.32 -22.21
CA THR A 530 34.02 4.68 -21.85
C THR A 530 33.06 5.31 -20.86
N THR A 531 33.60 6.03 -19.87
CA THR A 531 32.80 6.77 -18.87
C THR A 531 32.13 7.99 -19.52
N LEU A 532 30.80 8.04 -19.48
CA LEU A 532 29.96 9.12 -19.99
C LEU A 532 29.60 10.13 -18.88
N GLN A 533 29.31 9.64 -17.68
CA GLN A 533 29.25 10.44 -16.46
C GLN A 533 30.09 9.75 -15.37
N PRO A 534 30.99 10.47 -14.69
CA PRO A 534 31.81 9.90 -13.62
C PRO A 534 30.96 9.53 -12.41
N PHE A 535 31.53 8.69 -11.53
CA PHE A 535 30.92 8.31 -10.25
C PHE A 535 30.46 9.53 -9.44
N ALA A 536 29.19 9.51 -9.04
CA ALA A 536 28.57 10.50 -8.18
C ALA A 536 27.75 9.84 -7.06
N ASP A 537 27.62 10.53 -5.93
CA ASP A 537 26.73 10.11 -4.84
C ASP A 537 25.31 10.62 -5.10
N ILE A 538 24.45 9.71 -5.56
CA ILE A 538 23.02 9.97 -5.77
C ILE A 538 22.16 9.67 -4.54
N ARG A 539 22.76 9.16 -3.44
CA ARG A 539 22.06 8.65 -2.25
C ARG A 539 21.96 9.72 -1.18
N GLY A 540 23.00 10.53 -1.02
CA GLY A 540 23.10 11.46 0.11
C GLY A 540 22.98 10.73 1.45
N SER A 541 22.09 11.18 2.34
CA SER A 541 21.90 10.55 3.65
C SER A 541 20.98 9.32 3.67
N LEU A 542 20.52 8.82 2.50
CA LEU A 542 19.55 7.71 2.46
C LEU A 542 20.10 6.38 3.00
N PHE A 543 21.41 6.16 2.89
CA PHE A 543 22.08 4.92 3.33
C PHE A 543 22.78 5.08 4.69
N THR A 544 22.74 6.27 5.32
CA THR A 544 23.46 6.56 6.58
C THR A 544 23.11 5.65 7.77
N PRO A 545 21.89 5.08 7.90
CA PRO A 545 21.59 4.14 8.98
C PRO A 545 22.21 2.74 8.82
N PHE A 546 22.78 2.40 7.66
CA PHE A 546 23.29 1.04 7.42
C PHE A 546 24.63 0.78 8.10
N VAL A 547 24.75 -0.44 8.61
CA VAL A 547 25.88 -0.97 9.39
C VAL A 547 26.59 -2.13 8.68
N GLU A 548 26.05 -2.58 7.55
CA GLU A 548 26.57 -3.67 6.70
C GLU A 548 26.61 -3.24 5.22
N LEU A 549 27.07 -4.14 4.33
CA LEU A 549 27.05 -3.93 2.88
C LEU A 549 25.61 -3.69 2.37
N PRO A 550 25.33 -2.60 1.65
CA PRO A 550 24.03 -2.35 1.05
C PRO A 550 23.76 -3.27 -0.16
N ARG A 551 22.57 -3.88 -0.22
CA ARG A 551 21.97 -4.36 -1.47
C ARG A 551 21.34 -3.18 -2.20
N VAL A 552 21.51 -3.06 -3.52
CA VAL A 552 20.99 -1.92 -4.31
C VAL A 552 20.50 -2.32 -5.70
N GLY A 553 19.19 -2.15 -5.95
CA GLY A 553 18.58 -2.36 -7.26
C GLY A 553 18.42 -1.06 -8.05
N LEU A 554 18.65 -1.11 -9.37
CA LEU A 554 18.52 0.04 -10.28
C LEU A 554 17.52 -0.24 -11.42
N CYS A 555 16.73 0.76 -11.81
CA CYS A 555 15.97 0.69 -13.07
C CYS A 555 15.79 2.08 -13.68
N VAL A 556 16.16 2.25 -14.95
CA VAL A 556 15.79 3.45 -15.71
C VAL A 556 14.40 3.28 -16.29
N LEU A 557 13.52 4.25 -16.02
CA LEU A 557 12.18 4.28 -16.61
C LEU A 557 11.87 5.66 -17.19
N SER A 558 11.28 5.68 -18.38
CA SER A 558 10.60 6.86 -18.92
C SER A 558 9.09 6.69 -18.76
N ASP A 559 8.46 7.55 -17.94
CA ASP A 559 7.01 7.68 -17.85
C ASP A 559 6.54 9.08 -18.27
N VAL A 560 5.32 9.14 -18.81
CA VAL A 560 4.69 10.39 -19.29
C VAL A 560 4.44 11.41 -18.18
N GLN A 561 4.41 10.99 -16.91
CA GLN A 561 4.24 11.88 -15.75
C GLN A 561 5.58 12.37 -15.17
N THR A 562 6.66 11.60 -15.30
CA THR A 562 7.93 11.81 -14.57
C THR A 562 9.09 12.25 -15.47
N GLY A 563 8.95 12.04 -16.78
CA GLY A 563 10.07 11.96 -17.70
C GLY A 563 10.95 10.73 -17.41
N GLU A 564 12.17 10.74 -17.93
CA GLU A 564 13.19 9.73 -17.60
C GLU A 564 13.66 9.91 -16.14
N LYS A 565 13.75 8.79 -15.40
CA LYS A 565 14.23 8.70 -14.02
C LYS A 565 15.07 7.45 -13.83
N LEU A 566 16.06 7.54 -12.94
CA LEU A 566 16.70 6.36 -12.35
C LEU A 566 15.95 6.03 -11.06
N HIS A 567 15.32 4.87 -11.01
CA HIS A 567 14.69 4.31 -9.82
C HIS A 567 15.70 3.53 -9.00
N LEU A 568 15.52 3.57 -7.69
CA LEU A 568 16.44 3.08 -6.68
C LEU A 568 15.68 2.20 -5.68
N ALA A 569 16.24 1.03 -5.35
CA ALA A 569 15.84 0.18 -4.24
C ALA A 569 17.08 -0.13 -3.39
N TRP A 570 16.97 -0.18 -2.05
CA TRP A 570 18.11 -0.47 -1.18
C TRP A 570 17.75 -1.18 0.13
N GLY A 571 18.68 -2.03 0.59
CA GLY A 571 18.61 -2.79 1.83
C GLY A 571 20.00 -3.11 2.38
N GLN A 572 20.06 -3.89 3.46
CA GLN A 572 21.29 -4.53 3.96
C GLN A 572 20.98 -5.99 4.36
N HIS A 573 21.94 -6.74 4.92
CA HIS A 573 21.73 -8.17 5.22
C HIS A 573 20.74 -8.38 6.38
N PHE A 574 20.98 -7.81 7.57
CA PHE A 574 20.02 -7.80 8.69
C PHE A 574 19.19 -6.51 8.75
N GLN A 575 17.87 -6.62 8.89
CA GLN A 575 16.89 -5.51 8.85
C GLN A 575 15.70 -5.71 9.83
N GLU A 576 15.89 -6.55 10.86
CA GLU A 576 14.94 -6.77 11.95
C GLU A 576 14.82 -5.55 12.87
N ASP A 577 15.95 -4.92 13.19
CA ASP A 577 16.05 -3.84 14.18
C ASP A 577 15.42 -2.52 13.70
N GLU A 578 14.79 -1.80 14.63
CA GLU A 578 14.00 -0.59 14.32
C GLU A 578 14.85 0.56 13.74
N GLU A 579 16.15 0.60 14.02
CA GLU A 579 17.09 1.61 13.48
C GLU A 579 17.40 1.41 11.99
N VAL A 580 17.37 0.17 11.49
CA VAL A 580 17.69 -0.21 10.10
C VAL A 580 16.47 -0.63 9.27
N ARG A 581 15.31 -0.76 9.93
CA ARG A 581 14.00 -0.93 9.29
C ARG A 581 13.48 0.41 8.77
N ILE A 582 14.15 0.93 7.75
CA ILE A 582 13.87 2.21 7.09
C ILE A 582 13.14 2.01 5.74
N PRO A 583 12.51 3.06 5.15
CA PRO A 583 11.96 2.96 3.81
C PRO A 583 13.07 2.81 2.77
N SER A 584 12.82 2.02 1.73
CA SER A 584 13.84 1.36 0.91
C SER A 584 13.83 1.74 -0.58
N HIS A 585 12.94 2.63 -1.03
CA HIS A 585 12.79 2.96 -2.46
C HIS A 585 12.78 4.46 -2.75
N GLY A 586 13.24 4.83 -3.94
CA GLY A 586 13.39 6.24 -4.36
C GLY A 586 13.55 6.40 -5.88
N TRP A 587 13.80 7.64 -6.30
CA TRP A 587 14.30 7.93 -7.65
C TRP A 587 15.26 9.12 -7.66
N CYS A 588 16.00 9.29 -8.76
CA CYS A 588 16.72 10.52 -9.06
C CYS A 588 16.65 10.87 -10.57
N ASN A 589 17.09 12.07 -10.92
CA ASN A 589 17.39 12.46 -12.29
C ASN A 589 18.66 11.73 -12.77
N LEU A 590 18.75 11.50 -14.08
CA LEU A 590 19.90 10.85 -14.72
C LEU A 590 21.08 11.78 -15.01
N THR A 591 21.01 13.06 -14.62
CA THR A 591 22.20 13.91 -14.48
C THR A 591 22.82 13.61 -13.12
N LEU A 592 23.79 12.69 -13.07
CA LEU A 592 24.28 12.10 -11.82
C LEU A 592 24.97 13.12 -10.91
N SER A 593 25.53 14.19 -11.49
CA SER A 593 26.10 15.35 -10.77
C SER A 593 25.06 16.34 -10.21
N SER A 594 23.77 16.17 -10.54
CA SER A 594 22.65 16.93 -9.98
C SER A 594 21.41 16.04 -9.86
N PRO A 595 21.47 15.01 -8.99
CA PRO A 595 20.52 13.90 -9.00
C PRO A 595 19.13 14.31 -8.49
N ALA A 596 19.05 15.31 -7.60
CA ALA A 596 17.79 15.80 -7.01
C ALA A 596 16.89 14.65 -6.47
N THR A 597 17.51 13.69 -5.79
CA THR A 597 16.92 12.42 -5.34
C THR A 597 15.67 12.63 -4.48
N GLN A 598 14.66 11.78 -4.70
CA GLN A 598 13.37 11.80 -3.99
C GLN A 598 13.10 10.41 -3.39
N GLY A 599 12.41 10.40 -2.25
CA GLY A 599 12.29 9.25 -1.37
C GLY A 599 12.48 9.67 0.09
N ALA A 600 12.67 8.75 1.02
CA ALA A 600 12.52 7.31 0.86
C ALA A 600 11.04 6.88 0.92
N TRP A 601 10.67 5.81 0.24
CA TRP A 601 9.32 5.24 0.23
C TRP A 601 9.35 3.74 0.59
N TRP A 602 8.21 3.20 1.03
CA TRP A 602 8.03 1.77 1.27
C TRP A 602 7.27 1.09 0.14
N ILE A 603 7.46 -0.21 -0.03
CA ILE A 603 6.64 -1.07 -0.90
C ILE A 603 5.61 -1.79 -0.02
N GLY A 604 4.37 -1.30 -0.04
CA GLY A 604 3.26 -1.84 0.76
C GLY A 604 3.58 -1.97 2.26
N ASN A 605 3.27 -3.14 2.81
CA ASN A 605 3.66 -3.60 4.15
C ASN A 605 4.49 -4.90 4.07
N TYR A 606 5.16 -5.14 2.94
CA TYR A 606 5.88 -6.39 2.68
C TYR A 606 7.25 -6.41 3.40
N SER A 607 7.81 -7.60 3.58
CA SER A 607 9.13 -7.77 4.20
C SER A 607 10.22 -7.05 3.39
N LEU A 608 11.14 -6.36 4.07
CA LEU A 608 12.28 -5.73 3.39
C LEU A 608 13.13 -6.77 2.65
N TYR A 609 13.24 -8.00 3.17
CA TYR A 609 13.91 -9.12 2.49
C TYR A 609 13.28 -9.56 1.18
N ALA A 610 12.06 -9.11 0.87
CA ALA A 610 11.33 -9.48 -0.34
C ALA A 610 11.16 -8.33 -1.35
N VAL A 611 11.66 -7.11 -1.07
CA VAL A 611 11.33 -5.93 -1.91
C VAL A 611 12.49 -5.03 -2.30
N ASN A 612 13.71 -5.18 -1.78
CA ASN A 612 14.76 -4.15 -1.92
C ASN A 612 16.12 -4.64 -2.46
N GLY A 613 16.13 -5.68 -3.29
CA GLY A 613 17.33 -6.23 -3.93
C GLY A 613 17.52 -5.71 -5.36
N TYR A 614 16.51 -5.91 -6.21
CA TYR A 614 16.56 -5.60 -7.66
C TYR A 614 15.33 -4.81 -8.15
N LEU A 615 15.45 -4.22 -9.35
CA LEU A 615 14.40 -3.46 -10.02
C LEU A 615 14.32 -3.77 -11.52
N MET A 616 13.11 -3.75 -12.09
CA MET A 616 12.88 -4.02 -13.52
C MET A 616 11.71 -3.22 -14.11
N GLU A 617 11.74 -2.94 -15.41
CA GLU A 617 10.57 -2.41 -16.12
C GLU A 617 9.56 -3.54 -16.42
N ILE A 618 8.31 -3.34 -16.01
CA ILE A 618 7.15 -4.11 -16.47
C ILE A 618 6.60 -3.46 -17.76
N PRO A 619 6.36 -4.20 -18.86
CA PRO A 619 5.93 -3.64 -20.14
C PRO A 619 4.63 -2.84 -20.01
N ASP A 620 4.58 -1.62 -20.54
CA ASP A 620 3.44 -0.69 -20.41
C ASP A 620 2.08 -1.32 -20.72
N ALA A 621 1.97 -2.06 -21.82
CA ALA A 621 0.73 -2.73 -22.21
C ALA A 621 0.26 -3.77 -21.19
N TRP A 622 1.18 -4.54 -20.59
CA TRP A 622 0.87 -5.53 -19.55
C TRP A 622 0.57 -4.83 -18.22
N ALA A 623 1.40 -3.85 -17.84
CA ALA A 623 1.24 -3.04 -16.65
C ALA A 623 -0.12 -2.34 -16.60
N THR A 624 -0.53 -1.74 -17.71
CA THR A 624 -1.83 -1.06 -17.88
C THR A 624 -3.00 -2.04 -17.87
N ALA A 625 -2.87 -3.21 -18.50
CA ALA A 625 -3.94 -4.20 -18.59
C ALA A 625 -4.20 -4.98 -17.28
N HIS A 626 -3.18 -5.17 -16.43
CA HIS A 626 -3.26 -6.10 -15.30
C HIS A 626 -3.02 -5.44 -13.93
N VAL A 627 -2.00 -4.58 -13.80
CA VAL A 627 -1.61 -3.98 -12.50
C VAL A 627 -1.89 -2.47 -12.41
N GLY A 628 -2.74 -1.94 -13.28
CA GLY A 628 -3.20 -0.55 -13.24
C GLY A 628 -2.12 0.49 -13.51
N GLY A 629 -1.25 0.23 -14.49
CA GLY A 629 -0.17 1.14 -14.91
C GLY A 629 1.09 1.07 -14.04
N ARG A 630 1.21 0.04 -13.20
CA ARG A 630 2.40 -0.21 -12.37
C ARG A 630 3.55 -0.78 -13.22
N ARG A 631 4.37 0.11 -13.78
CA ARG A 631 5.44 -0.19 -14.74
C ARG A 631 6.80 -0.54 -14.09
N LEU A 632 6.90 -0.55 -12.77
CA LEU A 632 8.11 -1.00 -12.07
C LEU A 632 7.83 -2.32 -11.37
N GLY A 633 8.69 -3.30 -11.57
CA GLY A 633 8.81 -4.48 -10.73
C GLY A 633 9.94 -4.28 -9.74
N THR A 634 9.76 -4.72 -8.51
CA THR A 634 10.83 -4.80 -7.49
C THR A 634 10.72 -6.10 -6.72
N GLY A 635 11.83 -6.58 -6.20
CA GLY A 635 11.88 -7.78 -5.39
C GLY A 635 13.24 -7.93 -4.74
N ARG A 636 13.44 -9.05 -4.07
CA ARG A 636 14.73 -9.45 -3.49
C ARG A 636 14.78 -10.96 -3.29
N PHE A 637 15.99 -11.49 -3.27
CA PHE A 637 16.28 -12.78 -2.66
C PHE A 637 17.21 -12.59 -1.44
N ARG A 638 17.05 -13.46 -0.44
CA ARG A 638 17.96 -13.63 0.69
C ARG A 638 18.12 -15.13 0.96
N ASP A 639 19.37 -15.52 1.18
CA ASP A 639 19.81 -16.86 1.55
C ASP A 639 19.13 -17.37 2.84
N GLY A 640 19.08 -18.70 3.01
CA GLY A 640 18.34 -19.35 4.09
C GLY A 640 16.81 -19.24 4.00
N GLY A 641 16.28 -18.68 2.91
CA GLY A 641 14.84 -18.60 2.61
C GLY A 641 14.10 -17.42 3.24
N TRP A 642 14.80 -16.46 3.86
CA TRP A 642 14.15 -15.40 4.68
C TRP A 642 13.36 -14.40 3.83
N SER A 643 13.72 -14.24 2.55
CA SER A 643 12.97 -13.49 1.53
C SER A 643 11.70 -14.17 1.04
N GLY A 644 11.49 -15.43 1.40
CA GLY A 644 10.78 -16.39 0.56
C GLY A 644 11.78 -17.33 -0.11
N MET A 645 11.42 -18.60 -0.24
CA MET A 645 12.25 -19.70 -0.76
C MET A 645 12.30 -19.71 -2.31
N GLY A 646 12.79 -18.61 -2.88
CA GLY A 646 12.90 -18.31 -4.31
C GLY A 646 12.83 -16.79 -4.56
N PRO A 647 13.00 -16.31 -5.80
CA PRO A 647 12.89 -14.87 -6.10
C PRO A 647 11.46 -14.34 -5.89
N SER A 648 11.33 -13.02 -5.78
CA SER A 648 10.07 -12.32 -5.52
C SER A 648 9.83 -11.21 -6.56
N LEU A 649 8.59 -10.78 -6.73
CA LEU A 649 8.21 -9.71 -7.64
C LEU A 649 6.95 -8.98 -7.19
N TYR A 650 7.07 -7.68 -7.04
CA TYR A 650 6.01 -6.74 -6.68
C TYR A 650 5.93 -5.63 -7.73
N ALA A 651 4.78 -5.51 -8.39
CA ALA A 651 4.52 -4.40 -9.31
C ALA A 651 4.14 -3.14 -8.52
N TYR A 652 4.78 -2.01 -8.80
CA TYR A 652 4.49 -0.72 -8.18
C TYR A 652 4.62 0.47 -9.14
N ALA A 653 4.18 1.64 -8.69
CA ALA A 653 4.34 2.92 -9.37
C ALA A 653 4.28 4.07 -8.36
N PRO A 654 5.39 4.79 -8.11
CA PRO A 654 5.39 5.91 -7.16
C PRO A 654 4.43 7.02 -7.57
N TRP A 655 4.32 7.36 -8.87
CA TRP A 655 3.44 8.43 -9.36
C TRP A 655 1.96 8.30 -8.98
N LEU A 656 1.49 7.07 -8.68
CA LEU A 656 0.12 6.82 -8.17
C LEU A 656 -0.09 7.27 -6.72
N SER A 657 0.95 7.75 -6.03
CA SER A 657 0.91 8.25 -4.64
C SER A 657 1.46 9.68 -4.51
N GLY A 658 1.50 10.43 -5.62
CA GLY A 658 2.13 11.75 -5.72
C GLY A 658 3.31 11.73 -6.69
N ASN A 659 3.75 12.89 -7.17
CA ASN A 659 4.85 12.97 -8.15
C ASN A 659 5.78 14.16 -7.82
N PRO A 660 6.85 13.95 -7.02
CA PRO A 660 7.15 12.75 -6.25
C PRO A 660 6.16 12.51 -5.08
N PRO A 661 6.00 11.28 -4.58
CA PRO A 661 5.33 11.03 -3.31
C PRO A 661 6.11 11.63 -2.13
N PRO A 662 5.44 12.06 -1.04
CA PRO A 662 6.11 12.46 0.19
C PRO A 662 7.05 11.39 0.74
N ALA A 663 8.15 11.80 1.39
CA ALA A 663 9.01 10.86 2.11
C ALA A 663 8.22 10.09 3.18
N GLY A 664 8.54 8.81 3.38
CA GLY A 664 7.84 7.89 4.27
C GLY A 664 6.54 7.29 3.70
N THR A 665 6.09 7.68 2.50
CA THR A 665 4.88 7.11 1.87
C THR A 665 5.00 5.60 1.67
N ARG A 666 3.93 4.86 1.99
CA ARG A 666 3.78 3.44 1.62
C ARG A 666 3.12 3.34 0.25
N LEU A 667 3.89 2.98 -0.76
CA LEU A 667 3.43 2.83 -2.14
C LEU A 667 2.59 1.55 -2.27
N ASN A 668 1.42 1.65 -2.90
CA ASN A 668 0.53 0.51 -3.12
C ASN A 668 1.08 -0.38 -4.26
N ALA A 669 1.62 -1.54 -3.88
CA ALA A 669 2.20 -2.53 -4.79
C ALA A 669 1.38 -3.83 -4.84
N VAL A 670 1.37 -4.48 -6.00
CA VAL A 670 0.66 -5.74 -6.27
C VAL A 670 1.67 -6.89 -6.29
N PRO A 671 1.52 -7.95 -5.48
CA PRO A 671 2.38 -9.11 -5.54
C PRO A 671 2.12 -9.90 -6.82
N LEU A 672 3.19 -10.28 -7.51
CA LEU A 672 3.16 -11.17 -8.67
C LEU A 672 3.86 -12.50 -8.36
N LEU A 673 4.97 -12.46 -7.60
CA LEU A 673 5.69 -13.62 -7.12
C LEU A 673 6.12 -13.40 -5.67
N GLN A 674 5.83 -14.34 -4.79
CA GLN A 674 6.32 -14.37 -3.41
C GLN A 674 6.21 -15.80 -2.89
N TYR A 675 7.34 -16.51 -2.78
CA TYR A 675 7.42 -17.83 -2.17
C TYR A 675 7.31 -17.76 -0.63
N ASP A 676 6.97 -18.89 0.00
CA ASP A 676 6.86 -19.00 1.46
C ASP A 676 8.22 -18.75 2.14
N SER A 677 8.25 -18.08 3.29
CA SER A 677 9.50 -17.83 4.04
C SER A 677 9.77 -18.92 5.08
N THR A 678 11.05 -19.21 5.31
CA THR A 678 11.50 -20.02 6.44
C THR A 678 11.22 -19.33 7.79
N LEU A 679 11.12 -18.00 7.80
CA LEU A 679 10.73 -17.20 8.97
C LEU A 679 9.27 -17.46 9.41
N ASP A 680 8.41 -17.93 8.51
CA ASP A 680 7.03 -18.34 8.83
C ASP A 680 6.96 -19.76 9.44
N GLY A 681 8.11 -20.43 9.61
CA GLY A 681 8.22 -21.83 10.05
C GLY A 681 8.05 -22.85 8.92
N THR A 682 8.02 -22.41 7.66
CA THR A 682 7.83 -23.28 6.49
C THR A 682 9.13 -24.03 6.14
N PRO A 683 9.12 -25.35 5.93
CA PRO A 683 10.32 -26.11 5.59
C PRO A 683 10.76 -25.92 4.12
N PRO A 684 12.07 -26.04 3.80
CA PRO A 684 12.63 -25.86 2.44
C PRO A 684 12.38 -27.06 1.51
N SER A 685 11.11 -27.48 1.40
CA SER A 685 10.61 -28.54 0.51
C SER A 685 9.08 -28.49 0.33
N GLY A 686 8.47 -27.33 0.53
CA GLY A 686 7.02 -27.12 0.48
C GLY A 686 6.46 -26.85 -0.93
N PRO A 687 5.13 -26.89 -1.13
CA PRO A 687 4.50 -26.58 -2.42
C PRO A 687 4.60 -25.09 -2.80
N GLY A 688 4.80 -24.19 -1.83
CA GLY A 688 5.04 -22.76 -2.04
C GLY A 688 6.52 -22.36 -2.05
N THR A 689 7.43 -23.28 -2.41
CA THR A 689 8.86 -22.99 -2.63
C THR A 689 9.21 -23.13 -4.12
N LEU A 690 10.33 -22.53 -4.56
CA LEU A 690 10.88 -22.77 -5.88
C LEU A 690 11.19 -24.27 -6.08
N ASN A 691 10.83 -24.82 -7.26
CA ASN A 691 11.12 -26.21 -7.59
C ASN A 691 12.64 -26.46 -7.61
N GLY A 692 13.12 -27.33 -6.71
CA GLY A 692 14.56 -27.58 -6.52
C GLY A 692 15.29 -26.44 -5.78
N TYR A 693 14.59 -25.72 -4.91
CA TYR A 693 15.17 -24.70 -4.03
C TYR A 693 16.29 -25.26 -3.15
N HIS A 694 17.41 -24.53 -3.07
CA HIS A 694 18.43 -24.71 -2.02
C HIS A 694 18.56 -23.38 -1.24
N ASP A 695 18.81 -23.43 0.07
CA ASP A 695 19.15 -22.21 0.84
C ASP A 695 20.42 -21.50 0.32
N SER A 696 21.25 -22.23 -0.44
CA SER A 696 22.47 -21.77 -1.11
C SER A 696 22.24 -21.16 -2.52
N ASP A 697 20.99 -20.95 -2.93
CA ASP A 697 20.67 -20.21 -4.15
C ASP A 697 20.97 -18.71 -3.98
N GLU A 698 21.16 -18.00 -5.09
CA GLU A 698 21.35 -16.55 -5.17
C GLU A 698 20.55 -16.03 -6.37
N TRP A 699 19.82 -14.92 -6.22
CA TRP A 699 19.12 -14.23 -7.31
C TRP A 699 19.33 -12.73 -7.18
N GLU A 700 20.31 -12.22 -7.93
CA GLU A 700 20.85 -10.85 -7.79
C GLU A 700 20.23 -9.85 -8.78
N GLY A 701 19.39 -10.31 -9.71
CA GLY A 701 18.80 -9.44 -10.72
C GLY A 701 17.61 -9.99 -11.49
N GLY A 702 16.95 -9.15 -12.29
CA GLY A 702 15.84 -9.59 -13.13
C GLY A 702 15.35 -8.62 -14.21
N ALA A 703 14.68 -9.16 -15.23
CA ALA A 703 14.19 -8.39 -16.38
C ALA A 703 12.91 -9.00 -16.98
N TRP A 704 11.92 -8.14 -17.27
CA TRP A 704 10.75 -8.55 -18.04
C TRP A 704 11.04 -8.43 -19.54
N ILE A 705 11.45 -9.53 -20.15
CA ILE A 705 11.81 -9.59 -21.57
C ILE A 705 10.54 -9.63 -22.42
N THR A 706 10.49 -8.80 -23.46
CA THR A 706 9.53 -8.91 -24.56
C THR A 706 10.30 -8.68 -25.86
N THR A 707 10.28 -9.65 -26.77
CA THR A 707 11.03 -9.56 -28.03
C THR A 707 10.21 -8.87 -29.12
N PRO A 708 10.84 -8.40 -30.23
CA PRO A 708 10.12 -7.85 -31.38
C PRO A 708 9.17 -8.84 -32.07
N SER A 709 9.37 -10.15 -31.87
CA SER A 709 8.44 -11.20 -32.36
C SER A 709 7.23 -11.42 -31.43
N GLY A 710 7.18 -10.70 -30.29
CA GLY A 710 6.10 -10.75 -29.31
C GLY A 710 6.31 -11.78 -28.20
N LYS A 711 7.36 -12.61 -28.26
CA LYS A 711 7.66 -13.58 -27.18
C LYS A 711 7.97 -12.86 -25.88
N SER A 712 7.65 -13.47 -24.74
CA SER A 712 7.92 -12.87 -23.44
C SER A 712 8.27 -13.89 -22.36
N ALA A 713 9.02 -13.43 -21.37
CA ALA A 713 9.32 -14.09 -20.10
C ALA A 713 9.60 -13.01 -19.05
N VAL A 714 9.34 -13.30 -17.78
CA VAL A 714 10.08 -12.65 -16.69
C VAL A 714 11.28 -13.52 -16.40
N VAL A 715 12.46 -12.90 -16.34
CA VAL A 715 13.72 -13.58 -16.11
C VAL A 715 14.31 -13.11 -14.78
N PHE A 716 14.77 -14.04 -13.96
CA PHE A 716 15.68 -13.75 -12.85
C PHE A 716 17.05 -14.33 -13.14
N ALA A 717 18.09 -13.63 -12.71
CA ALA A 717 19.49 -14.00 -12.87
C ALA A 717 20.15 -14.19 -11.50
N GLY A 718 21.05 -15.17 -11.40
CA GLY A 718 21.87 -15.38 -10.21
C GLY A 718 22.60 -16.73 -10.20
N THR A 719 23.14 -17.10 -9.05
CA THR A 719 23.87 -18.35 -8.86
C THR A 719 22.98 -19.43 -8.24
N LYS A 720 22.54 -20.41 -9.03
CA LYS A 720 21.76 -21.56 -8.53
C LYS A 720 22.68 -22.59 -7.88
N GLY A 721 22.33 -23.10 -6.70
CA GLY A 721 22.86 -24.35 -6.16
C GLY A 721 22.39 -25.53 -7.00
N THR A 722 23.34 -26.27 -7.58
CA THR A 722 23.10 -27.40 -8.50
C THR A 722 23.67 -28.73 -7.98
N GLY A 723 24.38 -28.70 -6.84
CA GLY A 723 25.10 -29.83 -6.30
C GLY A 723 24.21 -30.92 -5.71
N ALA A 724 24.76 -32.13 -5.59
CA ALA A 724 24.08 -33.26 -4.96
C ALA A 724 23.71 -33.01 -3.48
N TYR A 725 24.45 -32.11 -2.81
CA TYR A 725 24.21 -31.66 -1.44
C TYR A 725 24.24 -30.12 -1.34
N TRP A 726 23.60 -29.61 -0.29
CA TRP A 726 23.71 -28.23 0.18
C TRP A 726 23.65 -28.18 1.72
N TRP A 727 24.31 -27.20 2.32
CA TRP A 727 24.53 -27.14 3.78
C TRP A 727 24.78 -25.71 4.29
N TYR A 728 24.69 -25.54 5.60
CA TYR A 728 25.24 -24.37 6.30
C TYR A 728 26.58 -24.75 6.95
N GLY A 729 27.57 -23.87 6.84
CA GLY A 729 28.95 -24.11 7.27
C GLY A 729 29.92 -23.43 6.32
N TRP A 730 30.93 -24.16 5.85
CA TRP A 730 32.03 -23.63 5.03
C TRP A 730 32.07 -24.25 3.63
N ALA A 731 32.87 -23.68 2.74
CA ALA A 731 33.25 -24.32 1.49
C ALA A 731 33.99 -25.65 1.76
N ASP A 732 34.06 -26.54 0.77
CA ASP A 732 34.93 -27.73 0.83
C ASP A 732 36.37 -27.31 0.44
N PRO A 733 37.32 -27.24 1.39
CA PRO A 733 38.70 -26.82 1.10
C PRO A 733 39.44 -27.81 0.19
N THR A 734 38.86 -28.98 -0.08
CA THR A 734 39.40 -29.97 -1.04
C THR A 734 38.79 -29.87 -2.44
N GLY A 735 37.74 -29.05 -2.63
CA GLY A 735 37.05 -28.87 -3.91
C GLY A 735 36.30 -30.11 -4.42
N THR A 736 36.09 -31.13 -3.58
CA THR A 736 35.35 -32.35 -3.96
C THR A 736 33.84 -32.18 -3.96
N GLY A 737 33.34 -31.07 -3.39
CA GLY A 737 31.92 -30.82 -3.17
C GLY A 737 31.33 -31.62 -2.00
N THR A 738 32.18 -32.12 -1.10
CA THR A 738 31.76 -32.82 0.11
C THR A 738 31.26 -31.80 1.14
N PRO A 739 30.13 -32.02 1.84
CA PRO A 739 29.67 -31.10 2.87
C PRO A 739 30.71 -30.84 3.97
N CYS A 740 30.91 -29.55 4.28
CA CYS A 740 31.68 -29.08 5.43
C CYS A 740 30.72 -28.34 6.36
N VAL A 741 30.07 -29.12 7.24
CA VAL A 741 28.88 -28.70 7.98
C VAL A 741 29.27 -28.12 9.33
N GLU A 742 28.56 -27.07 9.75
CA GLU A 742 28.69 -26.53 11.09
C GLU A 742 28.16 -27.47 12.18
N MET A 743 28.92 -27.62 13.27
CA MET A 743 28.66 -28.54 14.38
C MET A 743 28.54 -27.82 15.74
N GLU A 744 28.04 -26.58 15.77
CA GLU A 744 28.02 -25.74 16.99
C GLU A 744 27.35 -26.44 18.20
N PRO A 745 27.90 -26.29 19.44
CA PRO A 745 27.39 -26.98 20.63
C PRO A 745 25.94 -26.65 21.00
N GLY A 746 25.01 -27.51 20.60
CA GLY A 746 23.56 -27.38 20.85
C GLY A 746 22.75 -26.94 19.63
N GLY A 747 23.40 -26.61 18.51
CA GLY A 747 22.76 -26.46 17.21
C GLY A 747 22.35 -27.81 16.60
N VAL A 748 21.52 -27.76 15.55
CA VAL A 748 21.21 -28.92 14.69
C VAL A 748 21.95 -28.72 13.36
N PRO A 749 22.93 -29.59 13.01
CA PRO A 749 23.69 -29.44 11.78
C PRO A 749 22.81 -29.44 10.52
N ILE A 750 22.99 -28.42 9.66
CA ILE A 750 22.14 -28.17 8.49
C ILE A 750 22.83 -28.75 7.25
N CYS A 751 22.39 -29.90 6.78
CA CYS A 751 22.90 -30.54 5.56
C CYS A 751 21.80 -31.39 4.89
N PHE A 752 21.52 -31.10 3.62
CA PHE A 752 20.52 -31.78 2.81
C PHE A 752 21.07 -32.22 1.45
N ARG A 753 20.34 -33.12 0.81
CA ARG A 753 20.48 -33.46 -0.61
C ARG A 753 19.70 -32.50 -1.49
N ALA A 754 19.94 -32.57 -2.80
CA ALA A 754 19.16 -31.85 -3.82
C ALA A 754 17.65 -32.18 -3.85
N ASP A 755 17.20 -33.24 -3.18
CA ASP A 755 15.76 -33.59 -3.00
C ASP A 755 15.16 -33.09 -1.67
N GLY A 756 15.91 -32.31 -0.89
CA GLY A 756 15.50 -31.81 0.42
C GLY A 756 15.58 -32.84 1.56
N SER A 757 15.94 -34.10 1.29
CA SER A 757 16.16 -35.08 2.35
C SER A 757 17.50 -34.85 3.08
N PRO A 758 17.64 -35.19 4.37
CA PRO A 758 18.88 -34.99 5.11
C PRO A 758 20.09 -35.72 4.50
N CYS A 759 21.28 -35.13 4.69
CA CYS A 759 22.55 -35.77 4.34
C CYS A 759 22.73 -37.12 5.06
N PRO A 760 23.50 -38.06 4.47
CA PRO A 760 23.98 -39.24 5.20
C PRO A 760 24.74 -38.83 6.47
N PRO A 761 24.52 -39.48 7.64
CA PRO A 761 25.20 -39.12 8.88
C PRO A 761 26.73 -39.10 8.79
N GLU A 762 27.32 -39.92 7.92
CA GLU A 762 28.76 -39.96 7.66
C GLU A 762 29.31 -38.73 6.90
N LEU A 763 28.42 -37.92 6.27
CA LEU A 763 28.76 -36.65 5.63
C LEU A 763 28.44 -35.43 6.52
N VAL A 764 27.69 -35.58 7.61
CA VAL A 764 27.38 -34.50 8.55
C VAL A 764 28.55 -34.32 9.51
N ARG A 765 29.54 -33.53 9.09
CA ARG A 765 30.76 -33.25 9.86
C ARG A 765 31.38 -31.91 9.50
N GLU A 766 32.05 -31.32 10.48
CA GLU A 766 33.04 -30.27 10.30
C GLU A 766 34.26 -30.84 9.54
N CYS A 767 34.82 -30.09 8.58
CA CYS A 767 35.95 -30.55 7.77
C CYS A 767 37.29 -29.98 8.24
N VAL A 768 38.37 -30.76 8.12
CA VAL A 768 39.69 -30.29 8.56
C VAL A 768 40.24 -29.26 7.58
N GLY A 769 40.46 -28.03 8.05
CA GLY A 769 41.10 -26.97 7.27
C GLY A 769 40.13 -26.09 6.48
N HIS A 770 38.88 -25.94 6.92
CA HIS A 770 38.06 -24.81 6.48
C HIS A 770 38.61 -23.47 6.99
N ASP A 771 38.16 -22.39 6.36
CA ASP A 771 38.42 -21.00 6.72
C ASP A 771 37.46 -20.50 7.83
N TYR A 772 37.25 -19.18 7.92
CA TYR A 772 36.32 -18.54 8.88
C TYR A 772 34.96 -18.15 8.27
N ALA A 773 34.78 -18.27 6.95
CA ALA A 773 33.68 -17.72 6.19
C ALA A 773 32.46 -18.65 6.14
N ARG A 774 31.62 -18.55 7.18
CA ARG A 774 30.36 -19.29 7.28
C ARG A 774 29.29 -18.79 6.31
N GLY A 775 28.45 -19.70 5.82
CA GLY A 775 27.29 -19.39 4.97
C GLY A 775 26.63 -20.63 4.36
N PHE A 776 25.73 -20.42 3.39
CA PHE A 776 25.06 -21.50 2.67
C PHE A 776 25.81 -21.92 1.40
N TRP A 777 26.22 -23.19 1.36
CA TRP A 777 27.05 -23.80 0.32
C TRP A 777 26.34 -24.98 -0.36
N SER A 778 26.83 -25.36 -1.54
CA SER A 778 26.39 -26.56 -2.26
C SER A 778 27.58 -27.20 -2.99
N SER A 779 27.51 -28.51 -3.26
CA SER A 779 28.59 -29.25 -3.93
C SER A 779 28.98 -28.66 -5.29
N THR A 780 28.00 -28.08 -6.00
CA THR A 780 28.22 -27.29 -7.22
C THR A 780 27.24 -26.11 -7.25
N LYS A 781 27.68 -25.01 -7.85
CA LYS A 781 26.89 -23.83 -8.18
C LYS A 781 26.99 -23.54 -9.68
N SER A 782 25.96 -22.92 -10.26
CA SER A 782 25.92 -22.52 -11.68
C SER A 782 25.22 -21.18 -11.87
N ALA A 783 25.80 -20.30 -12.67
CA ALA A 783 25.15 -19.06 -13.08
C ALA A 783 23.98 -19.36 -14.03
N ARG A 784 22.79 -18.85 -13.73
CA ARG A 784 21.55 -19.17 -14.47
C ARG A 784 20.67 -17.95 -14.71
N LEU A 785 19.96 -18.01 -15.84
CA LEU A 785 18.66 -17.34 -16.01
C LEU A 785 17.55 -18.36 -15.75
N ILE A 786 16.52 -17.98 -14.99
CA ILE A 786 15.28 -18.77 -14.86
C ILE A 786 14.09 -17.99 -15.41
N LEU A 787 13.25 -18.65 -16.22
CA LEU A 787 12.22 -18.03 -17.05
C LEU A 787 10.81 -18.36 -16.54
N TYR A 788 10.08 -17.35 -16.07
CA TYR A 788 8.68 -17.43 -15.65
C TYR A 788 7.73 -16.96 -16.76
N ASP A 789 6.50 -17.47 -16.75
CA ASP A 789 5.45 -17.08 -17.70
C ASP A 789 4.71 -15.81 -17.24
N PRO A 790 4.71 -14.73 -18.03
CA PRO A 790 3.83 -13.57 -17.81
C PRO A 790 2.36 -13.91 -17.58
N ASP A 791 1.83 -14.98 -18.19
CA ASP A 791 0.43 -15.37 -18.04
C ASP A 791 0.12 -15.97 -16.65
N ASP A 792 1.08 -16.59 -15.97
CA ASP A 792 0.90 -17.04 -14.59
C ASP A 792 0.79 -15.83 -13.63
N PHE A 793 1.50 -14.73 -13.90
CA PHE A 793 1.29 -13.48 -13.15
C PHE A 793 -0.05 -12.81 -13.47
N VAL A 794 -0.61 -13.00 -14.67
CA VAL A 794 -2.00 -12.58 -14.96
C VAL A 794 -3.00 -13.40 -14.13
N ARG A 795 -2.74 -14.70 -13.94
CA ARG A 795 -3.56 -15.56 -13.08
C ARG A 795 -3.47 -15.14 -11.60
N VAL A 796 -2.28 -14.84 -11.09
CA VAL A 796 -2.08 -14.30 -9.72
C VAL A 796 -2.88 -13.01 -9.51
N VAL A 797 -2.79 -12.06 -10.45
CA VAL A 797 -3.55 -10.78 -10.41
C VAL A 797 -5.07 -10.98 -10.37
N ARG A 798 -5.58 -12.10 -10.91
CA ARG A 798 -7.01 -12.44 -10.90
C ARG A 798 -7.46 -13.31 -9.71
N GLY A 799 -6.52 -13.82 -8.90
CA GLY A 799 -6.81 -14.86 -7.90
C GLY A 799 -7.08 -16.25 -8.50
N GLU A 800 -6.65 -16.49 -9.74
CA GLU A 800 -6.67 -17.80 -10.43
C GLU A 800 -5.41 -18.64 -10.10
N MET A 801 -4.55 -18.10 -9.22
CA MET A 801 -3.26 -18.63 -8.78
C MET A 801 -2.83 -17.87 -7.50
N GLN A 802 -2.13 -18.51 -6.56
CA GLN A 802 -1.51 -17.82 -5.41
C GLN A 802 -0.13 -17.27 -5.78
N ALA A 803 0.38 -16.26 -5.07
CA ALA A 803 1.67 -15.64 -5.41
C ALA A 803 2.90 -16.55 -5.19
N ASN A 804 2.76 -17.65 -4.44
CA ASN A 804 3.79 -18.68 -4.21
C ASN A 804 3.71 -19.86 -5.21
N GLU A 805 2.70 -19.90 -6.09
CA GLU A 805 2.48 -20.98 -7.06
C GLU A 805 3.22 -20.84 -8.41
N PRO A 806 3.58 -19.65 -8.96
CA PRO A 806 4.28 -19.58 -10.25
C PRO A 806 5.65 -20.24 -10.16
N GLN A 807 6.06 -20.91 -11.23
CA GLN A 807 7.31 -21.66 -11.29
C GLN A 807 8.01 -21.39 -12.63
N PRO A 808 9.35 -21.39 -12.68
CA PRO A 808 10.05 -21.19 -13.95
C PRO A 808 9.84 -22.39 -14.87
N TYR A 809 9.40 -22.15 -16.11
CA TYR A 809 9.16 -23.21 -17.09
C TYR A 809 10.43 -23.62 -17.86
N ALA A 810 11.49 -22.81 -17.79
CA ALA A 810 12.79 -23.07 -18.41
C ALA A 810 13.92 -22.36 -17.66
N HIS A 811 15.16 -22.76 -17.96
CA HIS A 811 16.37 -22.05 -17.53
C HIS A 811 17.42 -22.04 -18.65
N LEU A 812 18.39 -21.13 -18.54
CA LEU A 812 19.58 -21.07 -19.38
C LEU A 812 20.81 -21.06 -18.46
N ASP A 813 21.70 -22.05 -18.61
CA ASP A 813 23.01 -22.08 -17.96
C ASP A 813 23.96 -21.09 -18.64
N LEU A 814 24.57 -20.19 -17.86
CA LEU A 814 25.45 -19.14 -18.34
C LEU A 814 26.93 -19.50 -18.21
N ASP A 815 27.30 -20.39 -17.27
CA ASP A 815 28.68 -20.83 -17.01
C ASP A 815 29.56 -21.04 -18.27
N PRO A 816 29.10 -21.65 -19.39
CA PRO A 816 29.93 -21.82 -20.59
C PRO A 816 30.37 -20.51 -21.26
N GLN A 817 29.64 -19.41 -21.06
CA GLN A 817 29.94 -18.09 -21.64
C GLN A 817 30.74 -17.20 -20.69
N LEU A 818 30.72 -17.49 -19.38
CA LEU A 818 31.48 -16.80 -18.35
C LEU A 818 32.98 -17.12 -18.38
N PHE A 819 33.79 -16.31 -17.70
CA PHE A 819 35.25 -16.44 -17.58
C PHE A 819 35.62 -17.31 -16.37
N LEU A 820 34.92 -17.12 -15.25
CA LEU A 820 35.03 -17.86 -13.99
C LEU A 820 36.47 -18.10 -13.51
N PRO A 821 37.34 -17.06 -13.42
CA PRO A 821 38.60 -17.20 -12.70
C PRO A 821 38.32 -17.50 -11.22
N ASP A 822 39.22 -18.24 -10.58
CA ASP A 822 39.23 -18.31 -9.12
C ASP A 822 39.63 -16.94 -8.55
N PRO A 823 38.83 -16.33 -7.66
CA PRO A 823 39.13 -15.00 -7.13
C PRO A 823 40.37 -15.10 -6.20
N PRO A 824 41.48 -14.41 -6.50
CA PRO A 824 42.73 -14.56 -5.73
C PRO A 824 42.70 -13.78 -4.41
N GLU A 825 41.86 -12.75 -4.35
CA GLU A 825 41.43 -12.02 -3.16
C GLU A 825 40.04 -12.56 -2.78
N ASP A 826 39.74 -12.67 -1.49
CA ASP A 826 38.47 -13.20 -0.95
C ASP A 826 38.08 -14.64 -1.37
N ALA A 827 39.04 -15.47 -1.78
CA ALA A 827 38.82 -16.90 -2.11
C ALA A 827 38.07 -17.68 -1.00
N GLU A 828 38.38 -17.39 0.27
CA GLU A 828 37.74 -17.97 1.46
C GLU A 828 36.25 -17.56 1.54
N VAL A 829 35.93 -16.31 1.23
CA VAL A 829 34.56 -15.77 1.32
C VAL A 829 33.73 -16.14 0.09
N LEU A 830 34.32 -16.14 -1.10
CA LEU A 830 33.63 -16.36 -2.38
C LEU A 830 33.59 -17.83 -2.80
N GLY A 831 34.51 -18.66 -2.29
CA GLY A 831 34.73 -20.02 -2.75
C GLY A 831 35.34 -20.10 -4.16
N THR A 832 35.85 -21.27 -4.51
CA THR A 832 36.57 -21.52 -5.77
C THR A 832 35.84 -22.53 -6.67
N GLY A 833 36.21 -22.53 -7.95
CA GLY A 833 35.78 -23.48 -8.96
C GLY A 833 34.28 -23.80 -8.94
N ALA A 834 33.95 -25.08 -8.74
CA ALA A 834 32.58 -25.56 -8.77
C ALA A 834 31.69 -24.98 -7.67
N GLN A 835 32.25 -24.53 -6.54
CA GLN A 835 31.47 -24.00 -5.40
C GLN A 835 31.36 -22.48 -5.37
N ARG A 836 32.18 -21.77 -6.17
CA ARG A 836 32.22 -20.30 -6.24
C ARG A 836 30.81 -19.69 -6.31
N ARG A 837 30.49 -18.86 -5.30
CA ARG A 837 29.28 -18.01 -5.24
C ARG A 837 29.48 -16.65 -5.92
N PHE A 838 28.41 -15.88 -6.02
CA PHE A 838 28.36 -14.55 -6.64
C PHE A 838 29.03 -14.54 -8.03
N ARG A 839 28.66 -15.49 -8.88
CA ARG A 839 29.23 -15.62 -10.24
C ARG A 839 28.77 -14.49 -11.14
N ILE A 840 27.52 -14.09 -11.00
CA ILE A 840 26.90 -12.98 -11.72
C ILE A 840 26.17 -12.04 -10.74
N GLY A 841 25.99 -10.79 -11.16
CA GLY A 841 25.21 -9.76 -10.47
C GLY A 841 23.94 -9.36 -11.24
N GLU A 842 23.53 -8.10 -11.07
CA GLU A 842 22.32 -7.51 -11.69
C GLU A 842 22.41 -7.45 -13.23
N ILE A 843 21.24 -7.34 -13.87
CA ILE A 843 21.06 -7.40 -15.32
C ILE A 843 20.29 -6.20 -15.87
N ALA A 844 20.55 -5.85 -17.13
CA ALA A 844 19.88 -4.74 -17.80
C ALA A 844 19.38 -5.15 -19.20
N TYR A 845 18.28 -4.54 -19.69
CA TYR A 845 17.63 -4.96 -20.92
C TYR A 845 17.28 -3.78 -21.85
N ASP A 846 17.87 -3.75 -23.05
CA ASP A 846 17.39 -2.91 -24.16
C ASP A 846 16.17 -3.56 -24.82
N ARG A 847 14.97 -3.16 -24.39
CA ARG A 847 13.70 -3.60 -24.96
C ARG A 847 13.52 -3.25 -26.44
N MET A 848 14.17 -2.19 -26.94
CA MET A 848 14.00 -1.78 -28.35
C MET A 848 14.78 -2.65 -29.32
N ARG A 849 15.86 -3.31 -28.86
CA ARG A 849 16.73 -4.14 -29.72
C ARG A 849 16.83 -5.60 -29.26
N GLY A 850 16.34 -5.93 -28.07
CA GLY A 850 16.48 -7.24 -27.47
C GLY A 850 17.94 -7.54 -27.09
N HIS A 851 18.62 -6.60 -26.43
CA HIS A 851 19.94 -6.87 -25.84
C HIS A 851 19.80 -7.04 -24.33
N LEU A 852 20.28 -8.16 -23.78
CA LEU A 852 20.38 -8.42 -22.36
C LEU A 852 21.85 -8.31 -21.93
N PHE A 853 22.12 -7.48 -20.94
CA PHE A 853 23.41 -7.23 -20.32
C PHE A 853 23.45 -7.91 -18.95
N ILE A 854 24.50 -8.65 -18.62
CA ILE A 854 24.68 -9.35 -17.35
C ILE A 854 26.09 -9.07 -16.84
N LEU A 855 26.22 -8.72 -15.56
CA LEU A 855 27.53 -8.58 -14.91
C LEU A 855 28.04 -9.95 -14.47
N GLU A 856 29.19 -10.39 -14.97
CA GLU A 856 30.00 -11.41 -14.30
C GLU A 856 30.89 -10.72 -13.27
N ARG A 857 30.75 -11.03 -11.98
CA ARG A 857 31.56 -10.40 -10.92
C ARG A 857 32.95 -11.05 -10.88
N PHE A 858 33.94 -10.35 -10.32
CA PHE A 858 35.31 -10.87 -10.13
C PHE A 858 35.86 -11.59 -11.37
N ALA A 859 35.80 -10.91 -12.52
CA ALA A 859 36.14 -11.47 -13.83
C ALA A 859 37.31 -10.73 -14.50
N ASP A 860 37.49 -9.44 -14.19
CA ASP A 860 38.66 -8.63 -14.54
C ASP A 860 39.37 -8.18 -13.26
N GLY A 861 40.01 -9.14 -12.58
CA GLY A 861 40.45 -9.00 -11.20
C GLY A 861 39.24 -8.82 -10.28
N ALA A 862 39.24 -7.78 -9.44
CA ALA A 862 38.07 -7.42 -8.62
C ALA A 862 36.93 -6.75 -9.42
N LYS A 863 37.14 -6.34 -10.68
CA LYS A 863 36.11 -5.68 -11.48
C LYS A 863 35.17 -6.71 -12.15
N PRO A 864 33.87 -6.39 -12.29
CA PRO A 864 32.99 -7.14 -13.16
C PRO A 864 33.29 -6.96 -14.66
N ILE A 865 32.83 -7.92 -15.47
CA ILE A 865 32.76 -7.86 -16.94
C ILE A 865 31.29 -7.83 -17.36
N VAL A 866 30.94 -7.06 -18.39
CA VAL A 866 29.57 -7.02 -18.94
C VAL A 866 29.47 -8.02 -20.09
N HIS A 867 28.62 -9.04 -19.94
CA HIS A 867 28.29 -10.01 -20.97
C HIS A 867 26.99 -9.62 -21.69
N VAL A 868 26.90 -9.90 -22.98
CA VAL A 868 25.79 -9.44 -23.84
C VAL A 868 25.14 -10.59 -24.62
N TRP A 869 23.81 -10.71 -24.54
CA TRP A 869 23.01 -11.62 -25.36
C TRP A 869 22.01 -10.85 -26.23
N LYS A 870 21.76 -11.40 -27.42
CA LYS A 870 20.65 -11.06 -28.30
C LYS A 870 19.45 -11.96 -27.96
N VAL A 871 18.24 -11.39 -27.93
CA VAL A 871 17.00 -12.12 -27.58
C VAL A 871 15.90 -11.81 -28.61
N GLN A 872 15.34 -12.82 -29.29
CA GLN A 872 14.51 -12.62 -30.52
C GLN A 872 13.25 -13.49 -30.63
#